data_AF-A0A9P5SBV3-F1
#
_entry.id   AF-A0A9P5SBV3-F1
#
_cell.length_a   1.000
_cell.length_b   1.000
_cell.length_c   1.000
_cell.angle_alpha   90.00
_cell.angle_beta   90.00
_cell.angle_gamma   90.00
#
_symmetry.space_group_name_H-M   'P 1'
#
loop_
_entity.id
_entity.type
_entity.pdbx_description
1 polymer ?
#
loop_
_entity_poly.entity_id
_entity_poly.type
_entity_poly.pdbx_seq_one_letter_code
_entity_poly.pdbx_strand_id
1 'polypeptide(L)'
;MTLPKKNVIIIGAGISGLAAAQELAKDPSIQVSMLEARNRLGGRLDTRRNLVSPRHPGGDHVATPGQSCDIPLDFGASWIHGVDSTNPIVPLAEAAHARLVPTNQDVIYKHPGKPALDEDKSNHYWAVLFDIFAIAQEFSRQNRSRISVHTSFKAWFDQFLATRQSQDEHLPDYMSEDDLRVIPRLALFWAGENAIELEKVSLKYMDAEKMFPGDHSIVATGYDGILNVIVKDLVNVPIHLEHIVNRIEYSDVGVTVSTNKGTFTADVVLVTLPLGVLKSDSVVFSPPLPAKKQMAIQRLGFGTMVKVIMSFPTCFWPKDRHFINFLPSQRHKHPIPELTHHLNKNQLNALTIYMDDLCNYTSMMPIHDAPILIGYAANASAAAFEKLTDQEAMEVLFCHLSHYYDELAKDPDTYRPTQYFMTRWGADPFAGGSYTSIPVGSYQSDLAEFEIPVGAHPVAIEKATSNDLCDIVDSLSIVTPSQSKRKLALTHGLREQVGSRNGYERKMIELADGPRAFSNNNHALIIPGALLPEQRDAQGRSQGYLVRRQPHQGFVSQLGLPTVIIKGLQGLVGLSSNSAVELERKPVKKDLLVSINGKNIHGPHAYHSYYRDGYIHVSNLGANSVRPLHLEANKRNYRRLLDAKANNQDDDYVRMEMVAEDNVATGRVFFAGEHTTPTNFASVHGALMTGRREAAKIAQNFRA
;
A
#
# COMPACT_ATOMS: atom_id res chain seq x y z
N MET A 1 -4.88 -46.22 -18.93
CA MET A 1 -5.44 -44.98 -19.47
C MET A 1 -5.06 -43.86 -18.52
N THR A 2 -4.29 -42.88 -18.96
CA THR A 2 -4.05 -41.66 -18.17
C THR A 2 -5.35 -40.86 -18.14
N LEU A 3 -5.79 -40.42 -16.95
CA LEU A 3 -6.95 -39.53 -16.83
C LEU A 3 -6.74 -38.29 -17.72
N PRO A 4 -7.79 -37.76 -18.37
CA PRO A 4 -7.68 -36.54 -19.16
C PRO A 4 -7.23 -35.39 -18.27
N LYS A 5 -6.23 -34.64 -18.74
CA LYS A 5 -5.71 -33.48 -18.02
C LYS A 5 -6.76 -32.38 -17.93
N LYS A 6 -6.75 -31.65 -16.82
CA LYS A 6 -7.56 -30.43 -16.64
C LYS A 6 -6.86 -29.26 -17.31
N ASN A 7 -7.57 -28.51 -18.13
CA ASN A 7 -7.03 -27.40 -18.90
C ASN A 7 -7.29 -26.07 -18.20
N VAL A 8 -6.25 -25.25 -18.09
CA VAL A 8 -6.33 -23.87 -17.56
C VAL A 8 -5.78 -22.91 -18.60
N ILE A 9 -6.54 -21.87 -18.91
CA ILE A 9 -6.05 -20.70 -19.65
C ILE A 9 -5.75 -19.59 -18.66
N ILE A 10 -4.56 -19.00 -18.76
CA ILE A 10 -4.19 -17.78 -18.03
C ILE A 10 -4.16 -16.62 -19.02
N ILE A 11 -4.88 -15.54 -18.73
CA ILE A 11 -4.87 -14.34 -19.56
C ILE A 11 -3.94 -13.31 -18.92
N GLY A 12 -2.88 -12.95 -19.65
CA GLY A 12 -1.82 -12.05 -19.22
C GLY A 12 -0.57 -12.80 -18.74
N ALA A 13 0.59 -12.38 -19.23
CA ALA A 13 1.91 -12.87 -18.84
C ALA A 13 2.72 -11.80 -18.06
N GLY A 14 2.01 -11.02 -17.24
CA GLY A 14 2.63 -10.28 -16.14
C GLY A 14 3.04 -11.20 -14.99
N ILE A 15 3.69 -10.65 -13.96
CA ILE A 15 4.21 -11.45 -12.84
C ILE A 15 3.14 -12.31 -12.14
N SER A 16 1.88 -11.85 -12.10
CA SER A 16 0.76 -12.60 -11.54
C SER A 16 0.46 -13.86 -12.34
N GLY A 17 0.28 -13.72 -13.66
CA GLY A 17 0.02 -14.85 -14.56
C GLY A 17 1.20 -15.82 -14.65
N LEU A 18 2.44 -15.31 -14.69
CA LEU A 18 3.64 -16.14 -14.72
C LEU A 18 3.80 -16.95 -13.43
N ALA A 19 3.54 -16.35 -12.26
CA ALA A 19 3.60 -17.07 -10.99
C ALA A 19 2.48 -18.10 -10.84
N ALA A 20 1.28 -17.79 -11.37
CA ALA A 20 0.20 -18.76 -11.43
C ALA A 20 0.54 -19.95 -12.34
N ALA A 21 1.13 -19.68 -13.52
CA ALA A 21 1.59 -20.71 -14.44
C ALA A 21 2.65 -21.61 -13.79
N GLN A 22 3.61 -21.02 -13.07
CA GLN A 22 4.67 -21.75 -12.36
C GLN A 22 4.07 -22.66 -11.28
N GLU A 23 3.07 -22.20 -10.55
CA GLU A 23 2.42 -22.98 -9.50
C GLU A 23 1.57 -24.12 -10.07
N LEU A 24 0.74 -23.85 -11.08
CA LEU A 24 -0.11 -24.86 -11.72
C LEU A 24 0.71 -25.93 -12.46
N ALA A 25 1.83 -25.55 -13.09
CA ALA A 25 2.69 -26.47 -13.82
C ALA A 25 3.37 -27.54 -12.93
N LYS A 26 3.37 -27.36 -11.61
CA LYS A 26 3.83 -28.38 -10.65
C LYS A 26 2.94 -29.62 -10.61
N ASP A 27 1.67 -29.49 -11.00
CA ASP A 27 0.74 -30.61 -11.03
C ASP A 27 0.63 -31.19 -12.47
N PRO A 28 1.16 -32.39 -12.74
CA PRO A 28 1.17 -32.97 -14.08
C PRO A 28 -0.24 -33.32 -14.62
N SER A 29 -1.26 -33.34 -13.76
CA SER A 29 -2.66 -33.52 -14.15
C SER A 29 -3.30 -32.23 -14.71
N ILE A 30 -2.61 -31.10 -14.57
CA ILE A 30 -3.05 -29.80 -15.09
C ILE A 30 -2.24 -29.45 -16.34
N GLN A 31 -2.92 -28.99 -17.37
CA GLN A 31 -2.33 -28.43 -18.58
C GLN A 31 -2.62 -26.93 -18.60
N VAL A 32 -1.56 -26.13 -18.66
CA VAL A 32 -1.63 -24.67 -18.62
C VAL A 32 -1.29 -24.10 -19.99
N SER A 33 -2.01 -23.06 -20.42
CA SER A 33 -1.62 -22.20 -21.54
C SER A 33 -1.82 -20.73 -21.18
N MET A 34 -1.00 -19.86 -21.73
CA MET A 34 -1.06 -18.42 -21.45
C MET A 34 -1.35 -17.63 -22.73
N LEU A 35 -2.21 -16.61 -22.64
CA LEU A 35 -2.52 -15.67 -23.72
C LEU A 35 -2.07 -14.27 -23.29
N GLU A 36 -1.08 -13.71 -23.99
CA GLU A 36 -0.53 -12.38 -23.71
C GLU A 36 -0.80 -11.46 -24.90
N ALA A 37 -1.34 -10.28 -24.63
CA ALA A 37 -1.71 -9.32 -25.66
C ALA A 37 -0.49 -8.65 -26.31
N ARG A 38 0.61 -8.50 -25.56
CA ARG A 38 1.85 -7.89 -26.04
C ARG A 38 2.74 -8.89 -26.77
N ASN A 39 3.74 -8.36 -27.45
CA ASN A 39 4.86 -9.12 -28.00
C ASN A 39 5.98 -9.38 -26.96
N ARG A 40 5.72 -9.18 -25.66
CA ARG A 40 6.66 -9.37 -24.56
C ARG A 40 5.97 -9.84 -23.29
N LEU A 41 6.74 -10.46 -22.39
CA LEU A 41 6.30 -10.80 -21.04
C LEU A 41 6.43 -9.59 -20.09
N GLY A 42 5.97 -9.76 -18.86
CA GLY A 42 6.22 -8.84 -17.73
C GLY A 42 5.11 -7.82 -17.47
N GLY A 43 4.28 -7.50 -18.47
CA GLY A 43 3.20 -6.53 -18.32
C GLY A 43 3.75 -5.16 -17.89
N ARG A 44 3.37 -4.70 -16.68
CA ARG A 44 3.86 -3.45 -16.05
C ARG A 44 5.29 -3.56 -15.49
N LEU A 45 5.95 -4.70 -15.62
CA LEU A 45 7.40 -4.84 -15.45
C LEU A 45 8.03 -4.74 -16.85
N ASP A 46 8.53 -3.56 -17.18
CA ASP A 46 9.16 -3.25 -18.48
C ASP A 46 10.55 -2.67 -18.24
N THR A 47 11.57 -3.54 -18.26
CA THR A 47 12.97 -3.12 -18.25
C THR A 47 13.46 -3.02 -19.68
N ARG A 48 14.02 -1.88 -20.04
CA ARG A 48 14.64 -1.66 -21.34
C ARG A 48 16.13 -1.51 -21.20
N ARG A 49 16.82 -2.03 -22.20
CA ARG A 49 18.28 -2.20 -22.26
C ARG A 49 18.80 -1.58 -23.56
N ASN A 50 20.07 -1.22 -23.57
CA ASN A 50 20.81 -0.57 -24.65
C ASN A 50 20.23 0.78 -25.08
N LEU A 51 19.57 1.49 -24.15
CA LEU A 51 19.01 2.81 -24.42
C LEU A 51 20.01 3.93 -24.14
N VAL A 52 20.75 3.81 -23.05
CA VAL A 52 21.77 4.79 -22.63
C VAL A 52 23.07 4.04 -22.41
N SER A 53 24.15 4.52 -23.02
CA SER A 53 25.51 4.04 -22.73
C SER A 53 26.17 5.06 -21.80
N PRO A 54 26.84 4.64 -20.71
CA PRO A 54 27.65 5.54 -19.91
C PRO A 54 28.79 6.02 -20.79
N ARG A 55 28.65 7.24 -21.33
CA ARG A 55 29.82 7.99 -21.80
C ARG A 55 30.60 8.36 -20.55
N HIS A 56 31.80 7.84 -20.39
CA HIS A 56 32.77 8.47 -19.48
C HIS A 56 33.30 9.73 -20.15
N PRO A 57 33.00 10.94 -19.67
CA PRO A 57 33.72 12.13 -20.08
C PRO A 57 35.01 12.16 -19.24
N GLY A 58 36.12 11.66 -19.79
CA GLY A 58 37.46 11.87 -19.24
C GLY A 58 38.05 10.79 -18.30
N GLY A 59 37.56 9.54 -18.33
CA GLY A 59 38.19 8.42 -17.63
C GLY A 59 38.74 7.38 -18.60
N ASP A 60 39.99 6.95 -18.40
CA ASP A 60 40.73 5.94 -19.20
C ASP A 60 40.14 4.52 -19.17
N HIS A 61 38.89 4.35 -18.72
CA HIS A 61 38.18 3.09 -18.83
C HIS A 61 37.60 2.95 -20.24
N VAL A 62 38.48 2.56 -21.17
CA VAL A 62 38.07 1.89 -22.41
C VAL A 62 37.14 0.76 -22.00
N ALA A 63 35.87 0.83 -22.42
CA ALA A 63 34.96 -0.30 -22.29
C ALA A 63 35.69 -1.55 -22.80
N THR A 64 35.92 -2.51 -21.91
CA THR A 64 36.63 -3.75 -22.25
C THR A 64 35.91 -4.36 -23.46
N PRO A 65 36.59 -4.68 -24.57
CA PRO A 65 35.94 -5.25 -25.73
C PRO A 65 35.12 -6.50 -25.33
N GLY A 66 33.79 -6.41 -25.44
CA GLY A 66 32.87 -7.48 -25.03
C GLY A 66 32.10 -7.27 -23.71
N GLN A 67 32.37 -6.21 -22.94
CA GLN A 67 31.54 -5.82 -21.79
C GLN A 67 30.48 -4.80 -22.23
N SER A 68 29.21 -5.20 -22.22
CA SER A 68 28.11 -4.27 -22.40
C SER A 68 28.07 -3.30 -21.22
N CYS A 69 28.22 -2.00 -21.49
CA CYS A 69 28.05 -0.94 -20.50
C CYS A 69 26.56 -0.56 -20.31
N ASP A 70 25.64 -1.49 -20.57
CA ASP A 70 24.21 -1.21 -20.55
C ASP A 70 23.69 -0.87 -19.14
N ILE A 71 22.99 0.26 -19.04
CA ILE A 71 22.24 0.63 -17.83
C ILE A 71 20.78 0.19 -18.05
N PRO A 72 20.28 -0.80 -17.29
CA PRO A 72 18.87 -1.17 -17.35
C PRO A 72 18.01 -0.02 -16.84
N LEU A 73 16.98 0.32 -17.62
CA LEU A 73 16.02 1.35 -17.26
C LEU A 73 14.64 0.72 -17.11
N ASP A 74 14.08 0.79 -15.92
CA ASP A 74 12.74 0.30 -15.62
C ASP A 74 11.69 1.36 -15.96
N PHE A 75 10.97 1.15 -17.07
CA PHE A 75 9.82 1.94 -17.50
C PHE A 75 8.57 1.62 -16.66
N GLY A 76 8.59 0.49 -15.97
CA GLY A 76 7.56 0.01 -15.06
C GLY A 76 7.96 0.15 -13.58
N ALA A 77 7.66 -0.88 -12.78
CA ALA A 77 8.16 -0.95 -11.40
C ALA A 77 9.69 -1.05 -11.36
N SER A 78 10.31 -0.38 -10.38
CA SER A 78 11.77 -0.42 -10.17
C SER A 78 12.18 -0.71 -8.73
N TRP A 79 11.23 -0.66 -7.78
CA TRP A 79 11.50 -0.83 -6.35
C TRP A 79 10.97 -2.17 -5.81
N ILE A 80 11.68 -2.67 -4.80
CA ILE A 80 11.17 -3.62 -3.83
C ILE A 80 10.89 -2.83 -2.55
N HIS A 81 9.63 -2.73 -2.16
CA HIS A 81 9.23 -2.04 -0.94
C HIS A 81 9.27 -3.00 0.25
N GLY A 82 10.21 -2.79 1.17
CA GLY A 82 10.46 -3.68 2.31
C GLY A 82 11.33 -4.87 1.91
N VAL A 83 12.64 -4.66 1.86
CA VAL A 83 13.64 -5.72 1.64
C VAL A 83 13.84 -6.49 2.94
N ASP A 84 12.99 -7.49 3.12
CA ASP A 84 13.05 -8.48 4.18
C ASP A 84 12.73 -9.87 3.61
N SER A 85 13.21 -10.91 4.27
CA SER A 85 12.99 -12.31 3.88
C SER A 85 11.51 -12.72 3.76
N THR A 86 10.59 -11.99 4.42
CA THR A 86 9.14 -12.22 4.32
C THR A 86 8.51 -11.62 3.06
N ASN A 87 9.19 -10.68 2.39
CA ASN A 87 8.73 -10.15 1.12
C ASN A 87 8.99 -11.17 -0.01
N PRO A 88 7.95 -11.64 -0.72
CA PRO A 88 8.09 -12.75 -1.65
C PRO A 88 8.89 -12.43 -2.92
N ILE A 89 9.21 -11.15 -3.16
CA ILE A 89 10.09 -10.74 -4.25
C ILE A 89 11.57 -10.91 -3.87
N VAL A 90 11.93 -10.79 -2.58
CA VAL A 90 13.34 -10.82 -2.15
C VAL A 90 14.03 -12.14 -2.51
N PRO A 91 13.45 -13.33 -2.27
CA PRO A 91 14.06 -14.59 -2.73
C PRO A 91 14.23 -14.68 -4.25
N LEU A 92 13.34 -14.05 -5.03
CA LEU A 92 13.46 -14.01 -6.49
C LEU A 92 14.58 -13.04 -6.92
N ALA A 93 14.73 -11.91 -6.22
CA ALA A 93 15.82 -10.97 -6.42
C ALA A 93 17.19 -11.60 -6.10
N GLU A 94 17.27 -12.37 -5.00
CA GLU A 94 18.47 -13.14 -4.64
C GLU A 94 18.82 -14.18 -5.72
N ALA A 95 17.82 -14.94 -6.18
CA ALA A 95 17.99 -15.92 -7.26
C ALA A 95 18.35 -15.28 -8.62
N ALA A 96 17.94 -14.03 -8.83
CA ALA A 96 18.33 -13.23 -9.99
C ALA A 96 19.73 -12.61 -9.85
N HIS A 97 20.39 -12.76 -8.68
CA HIS A 97 21.59 -12.01 -8.31
C HIS A 97 21.42 -10.50 -8.49
N ALA A 98 20.24 -9.99 -8.16
CA ALA A 98 19.90 -8.59 -8.31
C ALA A 98 20.70 -7.72 -7.34
N ARG A 99 21.24 -6.61 -7.85
CA ARG A 99 21.85 -5.58 -7.00
C ARG A 99 20.75 -4.67 -6.47
N LEU A 100 20.49 -4.74 -5.17
CA LEU A 100 19.51 -3.89 -4.49
C LEU A 100 20.24 -2.69 -3.88
N VAL A 101 19.77 -1.48 -4.19
CA VAL A 101 20.32 -0.24 -3.63
C VAL A 101 19.24 0.45 -2.79
N PRO A 102 19.43 0.53 -1.45
CA PRO A 102 18.50 1.25 -0.58
C PRO A 102 18.42 2.73 -0.98
N THR A 103 17.21 3.25 -1.10
CA THR A 103 16.98 4.65 -1.46
C THR A 103 16.48 5.43 -0.24
N ASN A 104 17.41 6.09 0.45
CA ASN A 104 17.17 6.80 1.72
C ASN A 104 17.87 8.18 1.80
N GLN A 105 18.29 8.73 0.66
CA GLN A 105 19.03 9.98 0.59
C GLN A 105 18.23 10.99 -0.23
N ASP A 106 17.44 11.79 0.47
CA ASP A 106 16.54 12.74 -0.14
C ASP A 106 17.06 14.16 0.04
N VAL A 107 16.72 15.02 -0.91
CA VAL A 107 16.95 16.46 -0.78
C VAL A 107 15.71 17.23 -1.21
N ILE A 108 15.43 18.33 -0.51
CA ILE A 108 14.26 19.17 -0.76
C ILE A 108 14.70 20.59 -1.20
N TYR A 109 14.13 21.05 -2.30
CA TYR A 109 14.20 22.43 -2.77
C TYR A 109 12.90 23.16 -2.42
N LYS A 110 12.99 24.14 -1.52
CA LYS A 110 11.84 24.92 -1.06
C LYS A 110 11.43 26.01 -2.05
N HIS A 111 12.41 26.61 -2.73
CA HIS A 111 12.25 27.77 -3.59
C HIS A 111 13.17 27.70 -4.84
N PRO A 112 12.69 28.19 -5.99
CA PRO A 112 13.50 28.37 -7.20
C PRO A 112 14.74 29.25 -6.97
N GLY A 113 15.86 28.93 -7.64
CA GLY A 113 17.13 29.67 -7.55
C GLY A 113 17.76 29.72 -6.16
N LYS A 114 17.29 28.90 -5.21
CA LYS A 114 17.89 28.76 -3.88
C LYS A 114 18.53 27.37 -3.74
N PRO A 115 19.61 27.26 -2.94
CA PRO A 115 20.17 25.96 -2.62
C PRO A 115 19.11 25.03 -2.03
N ALA A 116 19.32 23.73 -2.24
CA ALA A 116 18.66 22.70 -1.49
C ALA A 116 18.75 22.96 0.03
N LEU A 117 17.76 22.48 0.76
CA LEU A 117 17.84 22.39 2.20
C LEU A 117 18.97 21.44 2.60
N ASP A 118 19.58 21.69 3.75
CA ASP A 118 20.50 20.72 4.34
C ASP A 118 19.78 19.41 4.69
N GLU A 119 20.58 18.38 4.92
CA GLU A 119 20.10 17.02 5.18
C GLU A 119 19.26 16.92 6.44
N ASP A 120 19.69 17.57 7.54
CA ASP A 120 18.96 17.54 8.82
C ASP A 120 17.58 18.17 8.66
N LYS A 121 17.48 19.30 7.96
CA LYS A 121 16.22 19.99 7.67
C LYS A 121 15.31 19.16 6.76
N SER A 122 15.87 18.53 5.73
CA SER A 122 15.10 17.67 4.82
C SER A 122 14.54 16.45 5.54
N ASN A 123 15.38 15.79 6.35
CA ASN A 123 15.01 14.64 7.18
C ASN A 123 13.96 15.02 8.23
N HIS A 124 14.06 16.21 8.83
CA HIS A 124 13.06 16.73 9.75
C HIS A 124 11.67 16.82 9.11
N TYR A 125 11.54 17.42 7.93
CA TYR A 125 10.23 17.54 7.28
C TYR A 125 9.63 16.18 6.90
N TRP A 126 10.47 15.24 6.43
CA TRP A 126 10.03 13.87 6.17
C TRP A 126 9.56 13.17 7.45
N ALA A 127 10.32 13.27 8.55
CA ALA A 127 9.94 12.69 9.83
C ALA A 127 8.58 13.23 10.31
N VAL A 128 8.39 14.56 10.28
CA VAL A 128 7.10 15.18 10.65
C VAL A 128 5.96 14.67 9.77
N LEU A 129 6.17 14.58 8.45
CA LEU A 129 5.12 14.09 7.54
C LEU A 129 4.77 12.61 7.81
N PHE A 130 5.78 11.75 7.96
CA PHE A 130 5.56 10.33 8.23
C PHE A 130 4.93 10.08 9.60
N ASP A 131 5.24 10.88 10.61
CA ASP A 131 4.54 10.84 11.90
C ASP A 131 3.04 11.17 11.73
N ILE A 132 2.71 12.17 10.91
CA ILE A 132 1.31 12.51 10.61
C ILE A 132 0.62 11.37 9.84
N PHE A 133 1.30 10.73 8.89
CA PHE A 133 0.75 9.55 8.21
C PHE A 133 0.52 8.39 9.18
N ALA A 134 1.44 8.12 10.09
CA ALA A 134 1.27 7.09 11.12
C ALA A 134 0.07 7.39 12.02
N ILE A 135 -0.13 8.66 12.42
CA ILE A 135 -1.31 9.08 13.18
C ILE A 135 -2.59 8.90 12.35
N ALA A 136 -2.59 9.26 11.07
CA ALA A 136 -3.73 9.08 10.18
C ALA A 136 -4.11 7.60 9.99
N GLN A 137 -3.11 6.73 9.86
CA GLN A 137 -3.28 5.28 9.77
C GLN A 137 -3.84 4.69 11.07
N GLU A 138 -3.32 5.10 12.23
CA GLU A 138 -3.87 4.69 13.53
C GLU A 138 -5.31 5.18 13.70
N PHE A 139 -5.58 6.44 13.35
CA PHE A 139 -6.92 7.02 13.38
C PHE A 139 -7.89 6.24 12.49
N SER A 140 -7.48 5.93 11.26
CA SER A 140 -8.22 5.09 10.31
C SER A 140 -8.55 3.75 10.94
N ARG A 141 -7.56 3.05 11.50
CA ARG A 141 -7.73 1.72 12.09
C ARG A 141 -8.69 1.71 13.27
N GLN A 142 -8.53 2.65 14.19
CA GLN A 142 -9.34 2.73 15.42
C GLN A 142 -10.77 3.20 15.16
N ASN A 143 -10.99 3.99 14.11
CA ASN A 143 -12.27 4.65 13.83
C ASN A 143 -12.91 4.21 12.52
N ARG A 144 -12.41 3.14 11.87
CA ARG A 144 -12.81 2.73 10.52
C ARG A 144 -14.31 2.67 10.31
N SER A 145 -15.07 2.08 11.24
CA SER A 145 -16.53 1.95 11.13
C SER A 145 -17.26 3.31 11.16
N ARG A 146 -16.68 4.31 11.85
CA ARG A 146 -17.27 5.65 12.02
C ARG A 146 -16.85 6.65 10.94
N ILE A 147 -15.71 6.42 10.29
CA ILE A 147 -15.25 7.30 9.21
C ILE A 147 -16.15 7.12 7.99
N SER A 148 -16.70 8.22 7.46
CA SER A 148 -17.49 8.19 6.23
C SER A 148 -16.60 7.72 5.06
N VAL A 149 -17.18 6.91 4.16
CA VAL A 149 -16.48 6.46 2.95
C VAL A 149 -16.12 7.64 2.01
N HIS A 150 -16.76 8.80 2.20
CA HIS A 150 -16.48 10.01 1.43
C HIS A 150 -15.48 10.96 2.11
N THR A 151 -14.94 10.61 3.28
CA THR A 151 -13.92 11.42 3.95
C THR A 151 -12.54 11.16 3.34
N SER A 152 -11.95 12.19 2.75
CA SER A 152 -10.61 12.11 2.20
C SER A 152 -9.54 12.34 3.26
N PHE A 153 -8.35 11.80 3.00
CA PHE A 153 -7.16 12.09 3.81
C PHE A 153 -6.88 13.59 3.85
N LYS A 154 -6.99 14.29 2.71
CA LYS A 154 -6.78 15.74 2.61
C LYS A 154 -7.67 16.53 3.58
N ALA A 155 -8.97 16.23 3.62
CA ALA A 155 -9.90 16.94 4.49
C ALA A 155 -9.55 16.75 5.98
N TRP A 156 -9.18 15.53 6.37
CA TRP A 156 -8.72 15.25 7.74
C TRP A 156 -7.38 15.91 8.04
N PHE A 157 -6.45 15.89 7.09
CA PHE A 157 -5.11 16.46 7.24
C PHE A 157 -5.16 17.98 7.43
N ASP A 158 -5.98 18.69 6.65
CA ASP A 158 -6.19 20.13 6.80
C ASP A 158 -6.78 20.46 8.19
N GLN A 159 -7.78 19.69 8.63
CA GLN A 159 -8.37 19.86 9.95
C GLN A 159 -7.38 19.57 11.08
N PHE A 160 -6.56 18.53 10.92
CA PHE A 160 -5.53 18.11 11.86
C PHE A 160 -4.47 19.20 12.08
N LEU A 161 -4.05 19.86 11.01
CA LEU A 161 -3.10 20.98 11.09
C LEU A 161 -3.76 22.25 11.65
N ALA A 162 -4.97 22.59 11.22
CA ALA A 162 -5.71 23.75 11.73
C ALA A 162 -5.96 23.65 13.25
N THR A 163 -6.25 22.45 13.75
CA THR A 163 -6.46 22.21 15.19
C THR A 163 -5.20 22.53 15.99
N ARG A 164 -4.02 22.08 15.53
CA ARG A 164 -2.72 22.37 16.17
C ARG A 164 -2.33 23.84 16.13
N GLN A 165 -2.80 24.56 15.11
CA GLN A 165 -2.58 26.00 15.01
C GLN A 165 -3.51 26.80 15.94
N SER A 166 -4.71 26.27 16.23
CA SER A 166 -5.76 26.97 16.99
C SER A 166 -5.77 26.66 18.49
N GLN A 167 -5.26 25.51 18.90
CA GLN A 167 -5.05 25.21 20.31
C GLN A 167 -3.87 26.07 20.77
N ASP A 168 -4.13 27.11 21.57
CA ASP A 168 -3.16 28.03 22.23
C ASP A 168 -2.11 27.32 23.12
N GLU A 169 -1.98 25.99 22.99
CA GLU A 169 -0.91 25.17 23.54
C GLU A 169 0.26 25.16 22.55
N HIS A 170 1.49 25.18 23.06
CA HIS A 170 2.68 25.07 22.22
C HIS A 170 2.56 23.90 21.25
N LEU A 171 2.92 24.12 19.97
CA LEU A 171 3.10 23.04 19.00
C LEU A 171 3.91 21.91 19.66
N PRO A 172 3.64 20.63 19.33
CA PRO A 172 4.45 19.53 19.84
C PRO A 172 5.93 19.85 19.62
N ASP A 173 6.81 19.50 20.58
CA ASP A 173 8.23 19.89 20.56
C ASP A 173 8.97 19.54 19.24
N TYR A 174 8.44 18.60 18.46
CA TYR A 174 8.96 18.19 17.16
C TYR A 174 8.42 18.99 15.96
N MET A 175 7.53 19.97 16.16
CA MET A 175 6.93 20.81 15.10
C MET A 175 7.13 22.31 15.35
N SER A 176 7.31 23.04 14.26
CA SER A 176 7.50 24.49 14.20
C SER A 176 6.48 25.16 13.27
N GLU A 177 6.35 26.49 13.40
CA GLU A 177 5.53 27.30 12.49
C GLU A 177 5.95 27.19 11.01
N ASP A 178 7.22 26.92 10.74
CA ASP A 178 7.70 26.70 9.37
C ASP A 178 7.25 25.33 8.84
N ASP A 179 7.13 24.32 9.71
CA ASP A 179 6.59 23.00 9.34
C ASP A 179 5.14 23.12 8.86
N LEU A 180 4.31 23.91 9.54
CA LEU A 180 2.91 24.15 9.13
C LEU A 180 2.77 24.72 7.71
N ARG A 181 3.81 25.35 7.17
CA ARG A 181 3.84 25.91 5.80
C ARG A 181 4.41 24.95 4.76
N VAL A 182 5.25 24.00 5.20
CA VAL A 182 5.98 23.06 4.32
C VAL A 182 5.26 21.73 4.20
N ILE A 183 4.81 21.16 5.32
CA ILE A 183 4.20 19.83 5.36
C ILE A 183 2.98 19.71 4.43
N PRO A 184 2.07 20.70 4.31
CA PRO A 184 0.97 20.59 3.34
C PRO A 184 1.42 20.43 1.88
N ARG A 185 2.55 21.05 1.51
CA ARG A 185 3.13 20.96 0.16
C ARG A 185 3.85 19.63 -0.03
N LEU A 186 4.50 19.12 1.01
CA LEU A 186 5.17 17.82 1.00
C LEU A 186 4.18 16.65 1.00
N ALA A 187 3.01 16.81 1.65
CA ALA A 187 1.96 15.79 1.72
C ALA A 187 1.40 15.36 0.35
N LEU A 188 1.61 16.18 -0.70
CA LEU A 188 1.33 15.80 -2.10
C LEU A 188 2.11 14.56 -2.55
N PHE A 189 3.23 14.24 -1.89
CA PHE A 189 3.91 12.95 -2.02
C PHE A 189 2.92 11.78 -1.97
N TRP A 190 1.97 11.81 -1.04
CA TRP A 190 1.01 10.72 -0.86
C TRP A 190 0.03 10.57 -2.04
N ALA A 191 -0.27 11.67 -2.73
CA ALA A 191 -1.03 11.65 -3.96
C ALA A 191 -0.24 10.94 -5.07
N GLY A 192 1.07 11.23 -5.17
CA GLY A 192 2.00 10.53 -6.07
C GLY A 192 2.04 9.03 -5.83
N GLU A 193 2.25 8.61 -4.57
CA GLU A 193 2.30 7.20 -4.19
C GLU A 193 1.00 6.45 -4.51
N ASN A 194 -0.16 7.09 -4.40
CA ASN A 194 -1.46 6.49 -4.73
C ASN A 194 -1.88 6.69 -6.20
N ALA A 195 -1.12 7.47 -6.97
CA ALA A 195 -1.41 7.92 -8.33
C ALA A 195 -2.84 8.51 -8.52
N ILE A 196 -3.39 9.10 -7.45
CA ILE A 196 -4.66 9.84 -7.45
C ILE A 196 -4.50 11.15 -6.67
N GLU A 197 -5.31 12.15 -6.99
CA GLU A 197 -5.36 13.43 -6.26
C GLU A 197 -5.53 13.21 -4.74
N LEU A 198 -4.90 14.06 -3.93
CA LEU A 198 -4.88 13.92 -2.46
C LEU A 198 -6.30 13.97 -1.87
N GLU A 199 -7.19 14.74 -2.50
CA GLU A 199 -8.61 14.86 -2.20
C GLU A 199 -9.40 13.58 -2.45
N LYS A 200 -8.85 12.66 -3.26
CA LYS A 200 -9.48 11.38 -3.57
C LYS A 200 -8.96 10.25 -2.70
N VAL A 201 -7.81 10.39 -2.04
CA VAL A 201 -7.27 9.37 -1.13
C VAL A 201 -8.21 9.17 0.05
N SER A 202 -8.63 7.92 0.31
CA SER A 202 -9.56 7.60 1.39
C SER A 202 -8.91 7.66 2.77
N LEU A 203 -9.47 8.45 3.70
CA LEU A 203 -9.05 8.38 5.10
C LEU A 203 -9.47 7.05 5.75
N LYS A 204 -10.64 6.52 5.39
CA LYS A 204 -11.23 5.30 5.98
C LYS A 204 -10.35 4.07 5.80
N TYR A 205 -9.54 4.07 4.75
CA TYR A 205 -8.66 2.97 4.36
C TYR A 205 -7.19 3.41 4.27
N MET A 206 -6.82 4.46 5.01
CA MET A 206 -5.44 4.96 5.07
C MET A 206 -4.45 3.87 5.53
N ASP A 207 -4.91 2.91 6.33
CA ASP A 207 -4.15 1.79 6.87
C ASP A 207 -4.36 0.45 6.13
N ALA A 208 -4.98 0.48 4.95
CA ALA A 208 -5.33 -0.75 4.24
C ALA A 208 -4.09 -1.47 3.66
N GLU A 209 -3.12 -0.72 3.14
CA GLU A 209 -1.88 -1.29 2.60
C GLU A 209 -0.94 -1.73 3.73
N LYS A 210 -0.41 -2.94 3.61
CA LYS A 210 0.57 -3.52 4.53
C LYS A 210 1.93 -3.50 3.86
N MET A 211 2.84 -2.75 4.47
CA MET A 211 4.22 -2.67 4.04
C MET A 211 5.04 -3.81 4.67
N PHE A 212 5.92 -4.42 3.88
CA PHE A 212 6.92 -5.34 4.41
C PHE A 212 8.01 -4.56 5.16
N PRO A 213 8.62 -5.14 6.21
CA PRO A 213 9.73 -4.50 6.89
C PRO A 213 10.98 -4.44 6.00
N GLY A 214 11.97 -3.66 6.44
CA GLY A 214 13.25 -3.50 5.72
C GLY A 214 13.27 -2.31 4.77
N ASP A 215 14.41 -2.10 4.12
CA ASP A 215 14.63 -0.93 3.28
C ASP A 215 13.76 -0.94 2.00
N HIS A 216 13.47 0.24 1.47
CA HIS A 216 12.96 0.37 0.10
C HIS A 216 14.15 0.46 -0.84
N SER A 217 14.29 -0.52 -1.73
CA SER A 217 15.47 -0.61 -2.60
C SER A 217 15.09 -0.64 -4.07
N ILE A 218 15.84 0.09 -4.87
CA ILE A 218 15.76 -0.02 -6.33
C ILE A 218 16.50 -1.29 -6.80
N VAL A 219 15.93 -1.97 -7.79
CA VAL A 219 16.54 -3.13 -8.45
C VAL A 219 17.50 -2.62 -9.51
N ALA A 220 18.74 -2.31 -9.11
CA ALA A 220 19.73 -1.66 -9.98
C ALA A 220 20.16 -2.52 -11.18
N THR A 221 19.79 -3.79 -11.23
CA THR A 221 20.04 -4.69 -12.37
C THR A 221 18.85 -4.79 -13.34
N GLY A 222 17.74 -4.10 -13.05
CA GLY A 222 16.47 -4.19 -13.77
C GLY A 222 15.55 -5.29 -13.24
N TYR A 223 14.24 -5.02 -13.26
CA TYR A 223 13.23 -5.97 -12.78
C TYR A 223 13.05 -7.20 -13.69
N ASP A 224 13.42 -7.10 -14.97
CA ASP A 224 13.44 -8.23 -15.91
C ASP A 224 14.27 -9.43 -15.42
N GLY A 225 15.36 -9.18 -14.69
CA GLY A 225 16.15 -10.24 -14.05
C GLY A 225 15.32 -11.10 -13.09
N ILE A 226 14.47 -10.47 -12.28
CA ILE A 226 13.55 -11.13 -11.35
C ILE A 226 12.47 -11.90 -12.12
N LEU A 227 11.93 -11.29 -13.19
CA LEU A 227 10.95 -11.95 -14.06
C LEU A 227 11.53 -13.23 -14.68
N ASN A 228 12.78 -13.17 -15.14
CA ASN A 228 13.48 -14.28 -15.77
C ASN A 228 13.68 -15.48 -14.83
N VAL A 229 13.74 -15.28 -13.51
CA VAL A 229 13.78 -16.39 -12.54
C VAL A 229 12.51 -17.23 -12.64
N ILE A 230 11.34 -16.60 -12.76
CA ILE A 230 10.05 -17.31 -12.87
C ILE A 230 9.93 -17.98 -14.25
N VAL A 231 10.29 -17.26 -15.32
CA VAL A 231 10.13 -17.73 -16.70
C VAL A 231 10.97 -18.96 -17.01
N LYS A 232 12.15 -19.11 -16.38
CA LYS A 232 13.02 -20.28 -16.56
C LYS A 232 12.34 -21.62 -16.25
N ASP A 233 11.35 -21.63 -15.36
CA ASP A 233 10.62 -22.84 -14.97
C ASP A 233 9.42 -23.14 -15.89
N LEU A 234 9.14 -22.29 -16.89
CA LEU A 234 7.95 -22.37 -17.74
C LEU A 234 8.21 -22.93 -19.14
N VAL A 235 9.34 -23.61 -19.36
CA VAL A 235 9.75 -24.13 -20.69
C VAL A 235 8.68 -24.97 -21.38
N ASN A 236 7.85 -25.68 -20.60
CA ASN A 236 6.79 -26.57 -21.11
C ASN A 236 5.38 -25.95 -21.07
N VAL A 237 5.25 -24.67 -20.71
CA VAL A 237 3.96 -23.96 -20.73
C VAL A 237 3.87 -23.16 -22.03
N PRO A 238 2.90 -23.44 -22.92
CA PRO A 238 2.68 -22.62 -24.11
C PRO A 238 2.29 -21.19 -23.72
N ILE A 239 3.10 -20.21 -24.16
CA ILE A 239 2.83 -18.79 -23.99
C ILE A 239 2.62 -18.16 -25.37
N HIS A 240 1.38 -17.75 -25.64
CA HIS A 240 0.95 -17.20 -26.91
C HIS A 240 0.99 -15.66 -26.84
N LEU A 241 2.07 -15.07 -27.39
CA LEU A 241 2.22 -13.62 -27.50
C LEU A 241 1.32 -13.04 -28.59
N GLU A 242 0.99 -11.75 -28.48
CA GLU A 242 0.12 -11.01 -29.41
C GLU A 242 -1.26 -11.65 -29.62
N HIS A 243 -1.78 -12.32 -28.59
CA HIS A 243 -3.13 -12.90 -28.55
C HIS A 243 -4.00 -12.00 -27.67
N ILE A 244 -4.62 -11.02 -28.31
CA ILE A 244 -5.49 -10.03 -27.66
C ILE A 244 -6.84 -10.71 -27.41
N VAL A 245 -7.11 -11.05 -26.15
CA VAL A 245 -8.41 -11.56 -25.71
C VAL A 245 -9.44 -10.43 -25.76
N ASN A 246 -10.60 -10.69 -26.35
CA ASN A 246 -11.71 -9.72 -26.42
C ASN A 246 -13.03 -10.28 -25.87
N ARG A 247 -13.13 -11.60 -25.64
CA ARG A 247 -14.34 -12.24 -25.10
C ARG A 247 -13.98 -13.49 -24.30
N ILE A 248 -14.65 -13.64 -23.16
CA ILE A 248 -14.58 -14.79 -22.26
C ILE A 248 -16.01 -15.30 -22.07
N GLU A 249 -16.30 -16.45 -22.66
CA GLU A 249 -17.55 -17.17 -22.50
C GLU A 249 -17.37 -18.31 -21.50
N TYR A 250 -18.29 -18.46 -20.55
CA TYR A 250 -18.17 -19.48 -19.50
C TYR A 250 -19.53 -20.08 -19.12
N SER A 251 -19.53 -21.37 -18.84
CA SER A 251 -20.71 -22.15 -18.44
C SER A 251 -20.31 -23.34 -17.58
N ASP A 252 -21.26 -24.19 -17.19
CA ASP A 252 -20.98 -25.36 -16.35
C ASP A 252 -20.08 -26.39 -17.03
N VAL A 253 -19.90 -26.32 -18.35
CA VAL A 253 -19.05 -27.26 -19.09
C VAL A 253 -17.61 -26.76 -19.28
N GLY A 254 -17.34 -25.48 -19.08
CA GLY A 254 -16.00 -24.92 -19.26
C GLY A 254 -16.01 -23.46 -19.72
N VAL A 255 -14.88 -23.04 -20.29
CA VAL A 255 -14.65 -21.69 -20.77
C VAL A 255 -14.19 -21.67 -22.22
N THR A 256 -14.60 -20.65 -22.95
CA THR A 256 -14.17 -20.34 -24.32
C THR A 256 -13.63 -18.92 -24.36
N VAL A 257 -12.36 -18.77 -24.73
CA VAL A 257 -11.64 -17.49 -24.78
C VAL A 257 -11.37 -17.13 -26.23
N SER A 258 -11.96 -16.04 -26.70
CA SER A 258 -11.79 -15.56 -28.08
C SER A 258 -10.73 -14.46 -28.15
N THR A 259 -9.85 -14.58 -29.14
CA THR A 259 -8.76 -13.64 -29.40
C THR A 259 -8.82 -13.12 -30.83
N ASN A 260 -7.97 -12.14 -31.16
CA ASN A 260 -7.71 -11.73 -32.55
C ASN A 260 -7.08 -12.83 -33.43
N LYS A 261 -6.56 -13.92 -32.85
CA LYS A 261 -5.87 -15.01 -33.55
C LYS A 261 -6.58 -16.37 -33.42
N GLY A 262 -7.84 -16.38 -32.99
CA GLY A 262 -8.65 -17.59 -32.84
C GLY A 262 -9.18 -17.81 -31.43
N THR A 263 -9.72 -19.00 -31.20
CA THR A 263 -10.45 -19.34 -29.98
C THR A 263 -9.76 -20.48 -29.23
N PHE A 264 -9.77 -20.40 -27.90
CA PHE A 264 -9.18 -21.38 -26.99
C PHE A 264 -10.25 -21.87 -26.01
N THR A 265 -10.23 -23.16 -25.66
CA THR A 265 -11.18 -23.76 -24.72
C THR A 265 -10.45 -24.39 -23.54
N ALA A 266 -11.01 -24.30 -22.34
CA ALA A 266 -10.45 -24.87 -21.13
C ALA A 266 -11.52 -25.23 -20.09
N ASP A 267 -11.14 -25.91 -19.00
CA ASP A 267 -12.03 -26.13 -17.87
C ASP A 267 -12.22 -24.84 -17.06
N VAL A 268 -11.15 -24.04 -16.93
CA VAL A 268 -11.09 -22.82 -16.11
C VAL A 268 -10.25 -21.76 -16.82
N VAL A 269 -10.58 -20.48 -16.61
CA VAL A 269 -9.74 -19.34 -16.97
C VAL A 269 -9.32 -18.55 -15.72
N LEU A 270 -8.04 -18.19 -15.65
CA LEU A 270 -7.51 -17.23 -14.69
C LEU A 270 -7.23 -15.90 -15.40
N VAL A 271 -7.97 -14.86 -15.03
CA VAL A 271 -7.85 -13.51 -15.58
C VAL A 271 -6.82 -12.74 -14.76
N THR A 272 -5.71 -12.34 -15.38
CA THR A 272 -4.68 -11.48 -14.75
C THR A 272 -4.57 -10.10 -15.39
N LEU A 273 -5.64 -9.68 -16.07
CA LEU A 273 -5.75 -8.38 -16.71
C LEU A 273 -5.64 -7.25 -15.66
N PRO A 274 -4.92 -6.15 -15.96
CA PRO A 274 -4.92 -4.97 -15.10
C PRO A 274 -6.33 -4.39 -14.90
N LEU A 275 -6.59 -3.77 -13.74
CA LEU A 275 -7.88 -3.16 -13.45
C LEU A 275 -8.29 -2.10 -14.50
N GLY A 276 -7.33 -1.35 -15.05
CA GLY A 276 -7.59 -0.41 -16.14
C GLY A 276 -8.15 -1.06 -17.40
N VAL A 277 -7.71 -2.29 -17.73
CA VAL A 277 -8.27 -3.06 -18.85
C VAL A 277 -9.70 -3.51 -18.51
N LEU A 278 -9.95 -3.98 -17.29
CA LEU A 278 -11.30 -4.36 -16.86
C LEU A 278 -12.29 -3.17 -16.86
N LYS A 279 -11.80 -1.96 -16.57
CA LYS A 279 -12.59 -0.71 -16.62
C LYS A 279 -12.86 -0.20 -18.05
N SER A 280 -12.09 -0.66 -19.04
CA SER A 280 -12.20 -0.19 -20.43
C SER A 280 -13.29 -0.89 -21.25
N ASP A 281 -13.94 -1.91 -20.68
CA ASP A 281 -14.90 -2.79 -21.37
C ASP A 281 -14.36 -3.46 -22.65
N SER A 282 -13.03 -3.53 -22.81
CA SER A 282 -12.37 -4.16 -23.97
C SER A 282 -12.49 -5.68 -24.00
N VAL A 283 -12.88 -6.31 -22.89
CA VAL A 283 -13.11 -7.75 -22.76
C VAL A 283 -14.54 -8.02 -22.32
N VAL A 284 -15.30 -8.70 -23.17
CA VAL A 284 -16.69 -9.06 -22.91
C VAL A 284 -16.75 -10.37 -22.13
N PHE A 285 -17.38 -10.35 -20.95
CA PHE A 285 -17.73 -11.55 -20.19
C PHE A 285 -19.15 -12.02 -20.55
N SER A 286 -19.32 -13.30 -20.84
CA SER A 286 -20.62 -13.88 -21.20
C SER A 286 -20.84 -15.22 -20.47
N PRO A 287 -21.77 -15.31 -19.49
CA PRO A 287 -22.64 -14.22 -19.02
C PRO A 287 -21.84 -13.04 -18.39
N PRO A 288 -22.46 -11.86 -18.17
CA PRO A 288 -21.79 -10.77 -17.49
C PRO A 288 -21.31 -11.15 -16.09
N LEU A 289 -20.25 -10.49 -15.61
CA LEU A 289 -19.75 -10.66 -14.24
C LEU A 289 -20.84 -10.32 -13.20
N PRO A 290 -20.81 -10.89 -11.99
CA PRO A 290 -21.75 -10.53 -10.94
C PRO A 290 -21.76 -9.02 -10.65
N ALA A 291 -22.93 -8.47 -10.32
CA ALA A 291 -23.12 -7.03 -10.10
C ALA A 291 -22.13 -6.45 -9.05
N LYS A 292 -21.83 -7.19 -7.98
CA LYS A 292 -20.84 -6.79 -6.98
C LYS A 292 -19.45 -6.60 -7.57
N LYS A 293 -19.01 -7.52 -8.43
CA LYS A 293 -17.71 -7.46 -9.12
C LYS A 293 -17.67 -6.33 -10.14
N GLN A 294 -18.78 -6.08 -10.88
CA GLN A 294 -18.89 -4.91 -11.75
C GLN A 294 -18.79 -3.59 -10.96
N MET A 295 -19.48 -3.49 -9.82
CA MET A 295 -19.39 -2.32 -8.95
C MET A 295 -17.99 -2.14 -8.34
N ALA A 296 -17.31 -3.24 -7.97
CA ALA A 296 -15.93 -3.19 -7.51
C ALA A 296 -14.98 -2.67 -8.60
N ILE A 297 -15.11 -3.17 -9.83
CA ILE A 297 -14.37 -2.67 -11.01
C ILE A 297 -14.61 -1.18 -11.20
N GLN A 298 -15.85 -0.70 -11.07
CA GLN A 298 -16.19 0.71 -11.26
C GLN A 298 -15.63 1.61 -10.15
N ARG A 299 -15.81 1.21 -8.88
CA ARG A 299 -15.46 2.05 -7.71
C ARG A 299 -13.96 2.19 -7.51
N LEU A 300 -13.22 1.08 -7.54
CA LEU A 300 -11.78 1.09 -7.27
C LEU A 300 -11.04 2.09 -8.15
N GLY A 301 -10.04 2.76 -7.58
CA GLY A 301 -9.19 3.69 -8.32
C GLY A 301 -8.19 2.93 -9.19
N PHE A 302 -7.86 3.49 -10.34
CA PHE A 302 -6.74 3.03 -11.15
C PHE A 302 -5.98 4.25 -11.66
N GLY A 303 -4.93 4.60 -10.94
CA GLY A 303 -4.15 5.82 -11.14
C GLY A 303 -3.14 5.67 -12.28
N THR A 304 -2.55 6.78 -12.70
CA THR A 304 -1.46 6.79 -13.68
C THR A 304 -0.29 7.62 -13.18
N MET A 305 0.92 7.05 -13.32
CA MET A 305 2.20 7.70 -13.10
C MET A 305 3.05 7.56 -14.37
N VAL A 306 3.45 8.70 -14.91
CA VAL A 306 4.37 8.85 -16.03
C VAL A 306 5.79 9.00 -15.48
N LYS A 307 6.74 8.31 -16.12
CA LYS A 307 8.17 8.53 -15.95
C LYS A 307 8.71 9.22 -17.19
N VAL A 308 9.50 10.26 -16.99
CA VAL A 308 10.31 10.89 -18.03
C VAL A 308 11.77 10.68 -17.67
N ILE A 309 12.44 9.82 -18.42
CA ILE A 309 13.84 9.47 -18.21
C ILE A 309 14.68 10.39 -19.07
N MET A 310 15.68 11.06 -18.50
CA MET A 310 16.53 12.03 -19.19
C MET A 310 18.00 11.77 -18.88
N SER A 311 18.81 11.52 -19.92
CA SER A 311 20.27 11.39 -19.81
C SER A 311 20.94 12.72 -20.19
N PHE A 312 21.70 13.26 -19.24
CA PHE A 312 22.38 14.55 -19.34
C PHE A 312 23.85 14.37 -19.71
N PRO A 313 24.48 15.34 -20.41
CA PRO A 313 25.92 15.33 -20.66
C PRO A 313 26.76 15.35 -19.39
N THR A 314 26.29 16.06 -18.36
CA THR A 314 26.96 16.23 -17.08
C THR A 314 25.94 16.32 -15.94
N CYS A 315 26.36 15.92 -14.74
CA CYS A 315 25.54 16.00 -13.53
C CYS A 315 25.71 17.38 -12.88
N PHE A 316 24.60 18.10 -12.75
CA PHE A 316 24.53 19.43 -12.11
C PHE A 316 23.85 19.40 -10.73
N TRP A 317 23.31 18.24 -10.34
CA TRP A 317 22.62 18.03 -9.07
C TRP A 317 23.54 17.31 -8.06
N PRO A 318 23.16 17.23 -6.77
CA PRO A 318 23.89 16.45 -5.78
C PRO A 318 24.03 14.97 -6.18
N LYS A 319 25.27 14.49 -6.30
CA LYS A 319 25.58 13.12 -6.78
C LYS A 319 25.26 12.01 -5.78
N ASP A 320 25.14 12.37 -4.50
CA ASP A 320 24.92 11.49 -3.35
C ASP A 320 23.44 11.44 -2.92
N ARG A 321 22.52 11.87 -3.77
CA ARG A 321 21.08 11.89 -3.47
C ARG A 321 20.32 10.96 -4.41
N HIS A 322 19.45 10.14 -3.85
CA HIS A 322 18.56 9.23 -4.58
C HIS A 322 17.32 9.96 -5.08
N PHE A 323 16.71 10.80 -4.25
CA PHE A 323 15.54 11.59 -4.61
C PHE A 323 15.78 13.09 -4.47
N ILE A 324 15.26 13.84 -5.43
CA ILE A 324 15.29 15.30 -5.47
C ILE A 324 13.85 15.80 -5.56
N ASN A 325 13.42 16.51 -4.53
CA ASN A 325 12.04 16.95 -4.35
C ASN A 325 11.96 18.48 -4.45
N PHE A 326 11.05 19.00 -5.27
CA PHE A 326 10.82 20.43 -5.41
C PHE A 326 9.40 20.75 -4.96
N LEU A 327 9.30 21.56 -3.92
CA LEU A 327 8.00 21.91 -3.35
C LEU A 327 7.29 22.96 -4.24
N PRO A 328 5.97 22.82 -4.52
CA PRO A 328 5.22 23.76 -5.37
C PRO A 328 5.24 25.18 -4.78
N SER A 329 5.61 26.20 -5.54
CA SER A 329 5.84 27.56 -5.03
C SER A 329 4.63 28.47 -5.21
N GLN A 330 4.06 29.01 -4.14
CA GLN A 330 2.93 29.96 -4.24
C GLN A 330 3.33 31.35 -4.81
N ARG A 331 4.60 31.74 -4.68
CA ARG A 331 5.11 33.05 -5.15
C ARG A 331 5.71 32.99 -6.55
N HIS A 332 6.24 31.83 -6.93
CA HIS A 332 6.94 31.60 -8.19
C HIS A 332 6.30 30.38 -8.89
N LYS A 333 4.99 30.48 -9.18
CA LYS A 333 4.20 29.39 -9.77
C LYS A 333 4.63 29.05 -11.20
N HIS A 334 5.20 30.03 -11.91
CA HIS A 334 5.61 29.88 -13.30
C HIS A 334 7.08 30.29 -13.44
N PRO A 335 7.87 29.60 -14.27
CA PRO A 335 9.20 30.07 -14.63
C PRO A 335 9.13 31.42 -15.35
N ILE A 336 10.25 32.14 -15.35
CA ILE A 336 10.35 33.42 -16.03
C ILE A 336 10.06 33.26 -17.55
N PRO A 337 9.48 34.27 -18.22
CA PRO A 337 9.11 34.18 -19.65
C PRO A 337 10.25 33.70 -20.55
N GLU A 338 11.48 34.08 -20.24
CA GLU A 338 12.69 33.70 -20.96
C GLU A 338 12.91 32.18 -20.99
N LEU A 339 12.49 31.45 -19.94
CA LEU A 339 12.58 29.99 -19.90
C LEU A 339 11.43 29.29 -20.65
N THR A 340 10.30 29.97 -20.85
CA THR A 340 9.07 29.32 -21.35
C THR A 340 8.64 29.75 -22.74
N HIS A 341 9.24 30.81 -23.32
CA HIS A 341 8.81 31.37 -24.61
C HIS A 341 8.84 30.39 -25.80
N HIS A 342 9.63 29.32 -25.71
CA HIS A 342 9.73 28.28 -26.73
C HIS A 342 8.71 27.14 -26.56
N LEU A 343 8.02 27.08 -25.41
CA LEU A 343 7.05 26.04 -25.11
C LEU A 343 5.71 26.34 -25.80
N ASN A 344 5.11 25.32 -26.40
CA ASN A 344 3.76 25.40 -26.94
C ASN A 344 2.70 25.38 -25.82
N LYS A 345 1.43 25.60 -26.18
CA LYS A 345 0.31 25.66 -25.23
C LYS A 345 0.16 24.38 -24.38
N ASN A 346 0.37 23.20 -24.98
CA ASN A 346 0.24 21.93 -24.27
C ASN A 346 1.40 21.74 -23.28
N GLN A 347 2.62 22.08 -23.69
CA GLN A 347 3.80 22.05 -22.82
C GLN A 347 3.66 23.03 -21.64
N LEU A 348 3.23 24.27 -21.89
CA LEU A 348 3.03 25.26 -20.83
C LEU A 348 1.94 24.83 -19.83
N ASN A 349 0.86 24.21 -20.33
CA ASN A 349 -0.18 23.64 -19.48
C ASN A 349 0.36 22.48 -18.62
N ALA A 350 1.12 21.56 -19.22
CA ALA A 350 1.74 20.45 -18.49
C ALA A 350 2.73 20.95 -17.42
N LEU A 351 3.58 21.91 -17.77
CA LEU A 351 4.52 22.55 -16.84
C LEU A 351 3.80 23.19 -15.64
N THR A 352 2.73 23.92 -15.90
CA THR A 352 1.93 24.58 -14.87
C THR A 352 1.32 23.57 -13.91
N ILE A 353 0.67 22.53 -14.43
CA ILE A 353 0.05 21.48 -13.60
C ILE A 353 1.12 20.73 -12.82
N TYR A 354 2.27 20.45 -13.43
CA TYR A 354 3.38 19.76 -12.77
C TYR A 354 3.94 20.57 -11.60
N MET A 355 4.13 21.88 -11.77
CA MET A 355 4.66 22.78 -10.74
C MET A 355 3.67 23.09 -9.61
N ASP A 356 2.38 22.78 -9.79
CA ASP A 356 1.38 22.82 -8.72
C ASP A 356 1.38 21.52 -7.87
N ASP A 357 2.07 20.46 -8.32
CA ASP A 357 2.27 19.20 -7.59
C ASP A 357 3.66 19.13 -6.92
N LEU A 358 3.94 18.06 -6.17
CA LEU A 358 5.30 17.74 -5.72
C LEU A 358 6.11 17.19 -6.89
N CYS A 359 6.97 18.04 -7.45
CA CYS A 359 7.90 17.62 -8.50
C CYS A 359 9.02 16.75 -7.89
N ASN A 360 9.00 15.45 -8.19
CA ASN A 360 9.99 14.48 -7.69
C ASN A 360 10.81 13.89 -8.84
N TYR A 361 12.11 13.72 -8.58
CA TYR A 361 13.06 13.07 -9.48
C TYR A 361 13.87 12.00 -8.75
N THR A 362 14.10 10.86 -9.41
CA THR A 362 15.13 9.90 -9.00
C THR A 362 16.42 10.15 -9.77
N SER A 363 17.56 10.13 -9.07
CA SER A 363 18.89 10.21 -9.64
C SER A 363 19.51 8.82 -9.79
N MET A 364 20.08 8.55 -10.97
CA MET A 364 20.85 7.32 -11.20
C MET A 364 22.34 7.48 -10.84
N MET A 365 22.78 8.64 -10.35
CA MET A 365 24.17 8.86 -9.94
C MET A 365 24.59 7.91 -8.80
N PRO A 366 23.87 7.78 -7.67
CA PRO A 366 24.27 6.86 -6.60
C PRO A 366 24.22 5.37 -7.01
N ILE A 367 23.46 5.06 -8.06
CA ILE A 367 23.14 3.69 -8.45
C ILE A 367 24.11 3.20 -9.54
N HIS A 368 24.32 4.00 -10.58
CA HIS A 368 25.07 3.64 -11.79
C HIS A 368 26.23 4.59 -12.11
N ASP A 369 26.47 5.62 -11.29
CA ASP A 369 27.39 6.72 -11.61
C ASP A 369 27.09 7.34 -12.98
N ALA A 370 25.79 7.51 -13.27
CA ALA A 370 25.31 7.97 -14.56
C ALA A 370 24.46 9.24 -14.40
N PRO A 371 24.70 10.29 -15.20
CA PRO A 371 23.94 11.55 -15.15
C PRO A 371 22.56 11.37 -15.78
N ILE A 372 21.72 10.55 -15.16
CA ILE A 372 20.34 10.28 -15.56
C ILE A 372 19.42 10.71 -14.43
N LEU A 373 18.44 11.56 -14.75
CA LEU A 373 17.31 11.86 -13.88
C LEU A 373 16.04 11.23 -14.45
N ILE A 374 15.19 10.74 -13.56
CA ILE A 374 13.85 10.24 -13.88
C ILE A 374 12.86 11.12 -13.17
N GLY A 375 12.12 11.96 -13.90
CA GLY A 375 11.03 12.76 -13.36
C GLY A 375 9.72 12.00 -13.35
N TYR A 376 8.93 12.17 -12.28
CA TYR A 376 7.63 11.52 -12.13
C TYR A 376 6.50 12.53 -12.25
N ALA A 377 5.54 12.28 -13.14
CA ALA A 377 4.29 13.01 -13.22
C ALA A 377 3.14 12.07 -12.86
N ALA A 378 2.40 12.38 -11.78
CA ALA A 378 1.23 11.64 -11.35
C ALA A 378 -0.05 12.49 -11.54
N ASN A 379 -1.22 11.91 -11.29
CA ASN A 379 -2.48 12.65 -11.18
C ASN A 379 -2.82 13.46 -12.45
N ALA A 380 -3.26 14.72 -12.27
CA ALA A 380 -3.52 15.64 -13.37
C ALA A 380 -2.27 15.90 -14.24
N SER A 381 -1.06 15.83 -13.64
CA SER A 381 0.18 15.97 -14.39
C SER A 381 0.39 14.80 -15.34
N ALA A 382 0.17 13.55 -14.90
CA ALA A 382 0.23 12.37 -15.78
C ALA A 382 -0.69 12.54 -17.01
N ALA A 383 -1.94 12.96 -16.80
CA ALA A 383 -2.90 13.17 -17.89
C ALA A 383 -2.49 14.29 -18.86
N ALA A 384 -1.74 15.29 -18.39
CA ALA A 384 -1.18 16.33 -19.25
C ALA A 384 0.04 15.82 -20.03
N PHE A 385 0.94 15.08 -19.38
CA PHE A 385 2.15 14.53 -19.98
C PHE A 385 1.87 13.46 -21.03
N GLU A 386 0.86 12.59 -20.85
CA GLU A 386 0.57 11.55 -21.85
C GLU A 386 0.13 12.10 -23.22
N LYS A 387 -0.26 13.38 -23.29
CA LYS A 387 -0.60 14.09 -24.53
C LYS A 387 0.64 14.64 -25.27
N LEU A 388 1.80 14.60 -24.63
CA LEU A 388 3.06 15.12 -25.16
C LEU A 388 3.84 14.02 -25.88
N THR A 389 4.68 14.44 -26.82
CA THR A 389 5.81 13.61 -27.31
C THR A 389 6.89 13.51 -26.24
N ASP A 390 7.81 12.53 -26.37
CA ASP A 390 8.91 12.35 -25.41
C ASP A 390 9.81 13.59 -25.35
N GLN A 391 10.03 14.25 -26.50
CA GLN A 391 10.79 15.49 -26.58
C GLN A 391 10.06 16.62 -25.85
N GLU A 392 8.76 16.82 -26.12
CA GLU A 392 7.99 17.88 -25.46
C GLU A 392 7.96 17.72 -23.94
N ALA A 393 7.82 16.49 -23.44
CA ALA A 393 7.87 16.17 -22.01
C ALA A 393 9.25 16.44 -21.41
N MET A 394 10.33 16.09 -22.13
CA MET A 394 11.70 16.44 -21.75
C MET A 394 11.87 17.96 -21.64
N GLU A 395 11.43 18.74 -22.63
CA GLU A 395 11.51 20.21 -22.59
C GLU A 395 10.76 20.80 -21.38
N VAL A 396 9.59 20.25 -21.05
CA VAL A 396 8.82 20.67 -19.87
C VAL A 396 9.65 20.45 -18.59
N LEU A 397 10.22 19.27 -18.41
CA LEU A 397 11.02 18.99 -17.20
C LEU A 397 12.36 19.74 -17.20
N PHE A 398 12.99 19.94 -18.36
CA PHE A 398 14.20 20.74 -18.48
C PHE A 398 13.93 22.20 -18.14
N CYS A 399 12.79 22.76 -18.56
CA CYS A 399 12.34 24.10 -18.16
C CYS A 399 12.08 24.18 -16.65
N HIS A 400 11.45 23.16 -16.07
CA HIS A 400 11.27 23.09 -14.62
C HIS A 400 12.61 23.07 -13.89
N LEU A 401 13.55 22.21 -14.29
CA LEU A 401 14.88 22.14 -13.68
C LEU A 401 15.65 23.45 -13.85
N SER A 402 15.58 24.09 -15.02
CA SER A 402 16.18 25.41 -15.27
C SER A 402 15.63 26.52 -14.38
N HIS A 403 14.41 26.36 -13.87
CA HIS A 403 13.84 27.28 -12.89
C HIS A 403 14.54 27.20 -11.52
N TYR A 404 15.11 26.04 -11.18
CA TYR A 404 15.77 25.81 -9.90
C TYR A 404 17.30 25.85 -9.98
N TYR A 405 17.90 25.50 -11.12
CA TYR A 405 19.34 25.47 -11.32
C TYR A 405 19.80 26.56 -12.29
N ASP A 406 20.49 27.57 -11.75
CA ASP A 406 21.00 28.73 -12.50
C ASP A 406 21.90 28.35 -13.69
N GLU A 407 22.68 27.27 -13.58
CA GLU A 407 23.61 26.87 -14.64
C GLU A 407 22.88 26.38 -15.90
N LEU A 408 21.73 25.72 -15.75
CA LEU A 408 20.87 25.32 -16.86
C LEU A 408 20.26 26.53 -17.55
N ALA A 409 19.84 27.53 -16.77
CA ALA A 409 19.27 28.77 -17.32
C ALA A 409 20.33 29.60 -18.07
N LYS A 410 21.59 29.56 -17.64
CA LYS A 410 22.70 30.33 -18.23
C LYS A 410 23.34 29.65 -19.44
N ASP A 411 23.41 28.32 -19.44
CA ASP A 411 24.04 27.53 -20.50
C ASP A 411 23.20 26.29 -20.86
N PRO A 412 21.99 26.47 -21.42
CA PRO A 412 21.09 25.35 -21.67
C PRO A 412 21.67 24.32 -22.66
N ASP A 413 22.48 24.75 -23.63
CA ASP A 413 23.01 23.88 -24.68
C ASP A 413 24.00 22.85 -24.12
N THR A 414 24.82 23.22 -23.15
CA THR A 414 25.79 22.31 -22.49
C THR A 414 25.10 21.25 -21.63
N TYR A 415 23.98 21.60 -21.00
CA TYR A 415 23.29 20.73 -20.04
C TYR A 415 22.06 20.02 -20.62
N ARG A 416 21.62 20.34 -21.83
CA ARG A 416 20.41 19.75 -22.42
C ARG A 416 20.49 18.21 -22.50
N PRO A 417 19.44 17.47 -22.11
CA PRO A 417 19.40 16.01 -22.24
C PRO A 417 19.67 15.54 -23.67
N THR A 418 20.52 14.52 -23.80
CA THR A 418 20.90 13.95 -25.10
C THR A 418 20.06 12.74 -25.49
N GLN A 419 19.49 12.06 -24.48
CA GLN A 419 18.58 10.95 -24.67
C GLN A 419 17.44 11.08 -23.68
N TYR A 420 16.22 10.81 -24.12
CA TYR A 420 15.04 10.93 -23.31
C TYR A 420 13.94 9.96 -23.74
N PHE A 421 13.17 9.49 -22.77
CA PHE A 421 12.09 8.54 -22.98
C PHE A 421 10.95 8.83 -22.02
N MET A 422 9.70 8.62 -22.46
CA MET A 422 8.53 8.78 -21.62
C MET A 422 7.62 7.54 -21.61
N THR A 423 7.12 7.18 -20.43
CA THR A 423 6.10 6.13 -20.30
C THR A 423 4.69 6.67 -20.54
N ARG A 424 3.78 5.83 -21.04
CA ARG A 424 2.37 6.18 -21.29
C ARG A 424 1.46 5.04 -20.86
N TRP A 425 1.47 4.73 -19.57
CA TRP A 425 0.74 3.58 -19.01
C TRP A 425 -0.77 3.76 -19.05
N GLY A 426 -1.27 5.00 -18.95
CA GLY A 426 -2.69 5.35 -19.07
C GLY A 426 -3.22 5.11 -20.49
N ALA A 427 -2.48 5.58 -21.50
CA ALA A 427 -2.81 5.38 -22.92
C ALA A 427 -2.55 3.94 -23.44
N ASP A 428 -1.82 3.11 -22.68
CA ASP A 428 -1.52 1.75 -23.08
C ASP A 428 -2.77 0.85 -22.98
N PRO A 429 -3.28 0.29 -24.10
CA PRO A 429 -4.54 -0.46 -24.11
C PRO A 429 -4.50 -1.77 -23.31
N PHE A 430 -3.31 -2.26 -22.96
CA PHE A 430 -3.14 -3.50 -22.20
C PHE A 430 -2.72 -3.23 -20.74
N ALA A 431 -2.81 -1.97 -20.30
CA ALA A 431 -2.65 -1.58 -18.90
C ALA A 431 -3.79 -0.67 -18.45
N GLY A 432 -4.06 0.42 -19.19
CA GLY A 432 -5.08 1.43 -18.88
C GLY A 432 -4.76 2.26 -17.64
N GLY A 433 -3.48 2.33 -17.24
CA GLY A 433 -2.99 2.99 -16.04
C GLY A 433 -1.82 2.26 -15.37
N SER A 434 -1.42 2.75 -14.20
CA SER A 434 -0.24 2.30 -13.46
C SER A 434 -0.59 1.30 -12.36
N TYR A 435 -1.46 1.62 -11.40
CA TYR A 435 -1.79 0.74 -10.28
C TYR A 435 -3.07 1.15 -9.54
N THR A 436 -3.60 0.22 -8.74
CA THR A 436 -4.87 0.38 -8.03
C THR A 436 -4.75 1.26 -6.79
N SER A 437 -5.83 1.97 -6.48
CA SER A 437 -5.98 2.71 -5.22
C SER A 437 -7.40 2.52 -4.66
N ILE A 438 -7.59 2.87 -3.38
CA ILE A 438 -8.91 2.91 -2.74
C ILE A 438 -9.31 4.39 -2.58
N PRO A 439 -9.98 4.99 -3.58
CA PRO A 439 -10.43 6.37 -3.47
C PRO A 439 -11.64 6.49 -2.53
N VAL A 440 -11.97 7.72 -2.14
CA VAL A 440 -13.25 8.04 -1.50
C VAL A 440 -14.42 7.45 -2.29
N GLY A 441 -15.39 6.88 -1.59
CA GLY A 441 -16.51 6.14 -2.19
C GLY A 441 -16.22 4.66 -2.53
N SER A 442 -14.96 4.20 -2.43
CA SER A 442 -14.59 2.78 -2.56
C SER A 442 -14.44 2.09 -1.22
N TYR A 443 -14.44 0.75 -1.25
CA TYR A 443 -14.32 -0.09 -0.07
C TYR A 443 -13.13 -1.03 -0.22
N GLN A 444 -12.43 -1.34 0.88
CA GLN A 444 -11.43 -2.40 0.88
C GLN A 444 -12.03 -3.77 0.47
N SER A 445 -13.32 -4.00 0.72
CA SER A 445 -14.04 -5.20 0.27
C SER A 445 -14.23 -5.27 -1.25
N ASP A 446 -14.08 -4.18 -1.98
CA ASP A 446 -14.07 -4.21 -3.46
C ASP A 446 -12.88 -5.03 -3.99
N LEU A 447 -11.74 -4.98 -3.31
CA LEU A 447 -10.57 -5.83 -3.65
C LEU A 447 -10.84 -7.30 -3.30
N ALA A 448 -11.52 -7.56 -2.19
CA ALA A 448 -11.86 -8.91 -1.73
C ALA A 448 -12.87 -9.61 -2.65
N GLU A 449 -13.75 -8.85 -3.32
CA GLU A 449 -14.71 -9.39 -4.28
C GLU A 449 -14.02 -10.13 -5.43
N PHE A 450 -12.78 -9.78 -5.80
CA PHE A 450 -12.00 -10.51 -6.81
C PHE A 450 -11.56 -11.90 -6.36
N GLU A 451 -11.49 -12.16 -5.06
CA GLU A 451 -11.11 -13.48 -4.52
C GLU A 451 -12.21 -14.54 -4.68
N ILE A 452 -13.44 -14.09 -4.93
CA ILE A 452 -14.60 -14.94 -5.19
C ILE A 452 -14.60 -15.30 -6.69
N PRO A 453 -14.39 -16.57 -7.06
CA PRO A 453 -14.45 -17.00 -8.45
C PRO A 453 -15.88 -16.93 -8.97
N VAL A 454 -16.03 -16.78 -10.29
CA VAL A 454 -17.35 -16.70 -10.94
C VAL A 454 -17.72 -18.06 -11.50
N GLY A 455 -18.83 -18.62 -11.03
CA GLY A 455 -19.46 -19.82 -11.59
C GLY A 455 -20.33 -19.52 -12.81
N ALA A 456 -20.81 -20.56 -13.49
CA ALA A 456 -21.63 -20.47 -14.70
C ALA A 456 -23.00 -19.81 -14.49
N HIS A 457 -23.55 -19.94 -13.29
CA HIS A 457 -24.83 -19.36 -12.93
C HIS A 457 -24.62 -18.19 -11.97
N PRO A 458 -25.30 -17.05 -12.19
CA PRO A 458 -25.49 -16.12 -11.10
C PRO A 458 -26.23 -16.89 -10.01
N VAL A 459 -25.65 -17.02 -8.82
CA VAL A 459 -26.42 -17.45 -7.65
C VAL A 459 -27.55 -16.43 -7.53
N ALA A 460 -28.74 -16.82 -7.97
CA ALA A 460 -29.94 -16.11 -7.59
C ALA A 460 -29.96 -16.22 -6.07
N ILE A 461 -29.66 -15.13 -5.38
CA ILE A 461 -30.10 -14.97 -4.01
C ILE A 461 -31.62 -14.83 -4.14
N GLU A 462 -32.31 -15.95 -4.31
CA GLU A 462 -33.69 -16.01 -3.88
C GLU A 462 -33.65 -15.60 -2.42
N LYS A 463 -34.30 -14.48 -2.12
CA LYS A 463 -34.57 -14.09 -0.74
C LYS A 463 -35.19 -15.32 -0.10
N ALA A 464 -34.45 -16.01 0.77
CA ALA A 464 -35.05 -16.87 1.76
C ALA A 464 -36.10 -16.02 2.46
N THR A 465 -37.37 -16.27 2.14
CA THR A 465 -38.46 -15.65 2.87
C THR A 465 -38.41 -16.25 4.27
N SER A 466 -38.88 -15.51 5.27
CA SER A 466 -38.81 -15.89 6.68
C SER A 466 -39.46 -17.25 7.04
N ASN A 467 -40.01 -17.97 6.07
CA ASN A 467 -40.66 -19.25 6.25
C ASN A 467 -39.73 -20.45 6.03
N ASP A 468 -38.63 -20.33 5.27
CA ASP A 468 -37.72 -21.45 4.99
C ASP A 468 -36.76 -21.77 6.16
N LEU A 469 -36.68 -20.89 7.16
CA LEU A 469 -35.87 -21.08 8.37
C LEU A 469 -36.60 -21.86 9.47
N CYS A 470 -37.92 -22.08 9.36
CA CYS A 470 -38.67 -22.86 10.35
C CYS A 470 -38.56 -24.37 10.09
N ASP A 471 -38.49 -24.81 8.83
CA ASP A 471 -38.51 -26.24 8.49
C ASP A 471 -37.17 -26.96 8.75
N ILE A 472 -36.08 -26.22 8.91
CA ILE A 472 -34.76 -26.78 9.24
C ILE A 472 -34.61 -26.99 10.76
N VAL A 473 -35.36 -26.27 11.59
CA VAL A 473 -35.25 -26.35 13.06
C VAL A 473 -36.02 -27.55 13.65
N ASP A 474 -37.02 -28.07 12.93
CA ASP A 474 -37.82 -29.22 13.40
C ASP A 474 -37.19 -30.60 13.12
N SER A 475 -36.08 -30.68 12.37
CA SER A 475 -35.44 -31.96 12.01
C SER A 475 -34.23 -32.36 12.88
N LEU A 476 -33.80 -31.51 13.82
CA LEU A 476 -32.68 -31.80 14.71
C LEU A 476 -33.15 -32.09 16.15
N SER A 477 -33.69 -33.30 16.32
CA SER A 477 -33.96 -33.89 17.63
C SER A 477 -32.64 -34.25 18.35
N ILE A 478 -32.11 -33.36 19.20
CA ILE A 478 -31.12 -33.74 20.21
C ILE A 478 -31.71 -33.51 21.59
N VAL A 479 -31.99 -34.64 22.23
CA VAL A 479 -32.46 -34.80 23.61
C VAL A 479 -31.45 -34.23 24.59
N THR A 480 -31.89 -33.33 25.48
CA THR A 480 -31.19 -33.06 26.75
C THR A 480 -32.18 -33.10 27.92
N PRO A 481 -31.98 -33.97 28.92
CA PRO A 481 -32.72 -33.88 30.18
C PRO A 481 -32.05 -32.88 31.14
N SER A 482 -32.82 -31.85 31.48
CA SER A 482 -33.06 -31.36 32.85
C SER A 482 -31.86 -30.91 33.71
N GLN A 483 -31.85 -29.65 34.16
CA GLN A 483 -32.56 -29.24 35.39
C GLN A 483 -32.27 -27.78 35.79
N SER A 484 -33.39 -27.12 36.14
CA SER A 484 -33.53 -26.21 37.29
C SER A 484 -33.36 -24.69 37.15
N LYS A 485 -34.53 -24.07 36.94
CA LYS A 485 -35.21 -23.12 37.85
C LYS A 485 -34.96 -21.61 37.71
N ARG A 486 -36.04 -20.97 37.20
CA ARG A 486 -36.82 -19.86 37.79
C ARG A 486 -36.09 -18.52 38.03
N LYS A 487 -36.56 -17.46 37.34
CA LYS A 487 -37.73 -16.68 37.82
C LYS A 487 -38.36 -15.82 36.72
N LEU A 488 -39.68 -15.98 36.59
CA LEU A 488 -40.71 -15.02 36.13
C LEU A 488 -40.39 -13.57 36.57
N ALA A 489 -40.82 -12.52 35.85
CA ALA A 489 -42.23 -12.23 35.65
C ALA A 489 -42.51 -11.15 34.57
N LEU A 490 -43.55 -11.44 33.79
CA LEU A 490 -44.67 -10.57 33.38
C LEU A 490 -44.33 -9.25 32.67
N THR A 491 -44.46 -9.15 31.34
CA THR A 491 -45.63 -9.34 30.44
C THR A 491 -46.72 -8.28 30.61
N HIS A 492 -47.22 -7.84 29.45
CA HIS A 492 -48.50 -7.18 29.11
C HIS A 492 -48.29 -5.74 28.67
N GLY A 493 -48.71 -5.32 27.48
CA GLY A 493 -49.62 -5.84 26.45
C GLY A 493 -49.89 -4.63 25.54
N LEU A 494 -50.40 -4.69 24.32
CA LEU A 494 -51.08 -5.67 23.52
C LEU A 494 -50.95 -5.18 22.08
N ARG A 495 -50.59 -6.11 21.21
CA ARG A 495 -51.20 -6.46 19.91
C ARG A 495 -52.33 -5.60 19.31
N GLU A 496 -52.35 -5.70 17.97
CA GLU A 496 -53.44 -5.50 17.00
C GLU A 496 -53.64 -4.06 16.48
N GLN A 497 -53.92 -3.79 15.20
CA GLN A 497 -54.37 -4.59 14.07
C GLN A 497 -54.17 -3.80 12.75
N VAL A 498 -53.86 -4.54 11.67
CA VAL A 498 -54.31 -4.42 10.27
C VAL A 498 -55.07 -3.15 9.84
N GLY A 499 -54.67 -2.55 8.72
CA GLY A 499 -55.52 -1.60 8.00
C GLY A 499 -54.94 -1.05 6.70
N SER A 500 -55.40 -1.59 5.59
CA SER A 500 -55.15 -1.18 4.20
C SER A 500 -55.43 0.28 3.87
N ARG A 501 -54.69 0.85 2.90
CA ARG A 501 -55.13 1.49 1.63
C ARG A 501 -54.31 2.73 1.25
N ASN A 502 -53.83 2.67 0.01
CA ASN A 502 -53.87 3.68 -1.05
C ASN A 502 -53.51 5.14 -0.74
N GLY A 503 -52.48 5.59 -1.46
CA GLY A 503 -52.67 6.62 -2.49
C GLY A 503 -52.05 7.99 -2.20
N TYR A 504 -51.28 8.47 -3.19
CA TYR A 504 -51.16 9.86 -3.68
C TYR A 504 -50.99 10.98 -2.62
N GLU A 505 -50.10 11.96 -2.69
CA GLU A 505 -49.40 12.61 -3.78
C GLU A 505 -48.48 13.69 -3.16
N ARG A 506 -47.49 14.12 -3.95
CA ARG A 506 -46.80 15.43 -3.97
C ARG A 506 -47.11 16.46 -2.86
N LYS A 507 -46.03 17.06 -2.32
CA LYS A 507 -45.84 18.52 -2.38
C LYS A 507 -44.38 18.94 -2.13
N MET A 508 -43.84 19.66 -3.11
CA MET A 508 -42.71 20.59 -2.99
C MET A 508 -43.07 21.73 -2.03
N ILE A 509 -42.13 22.13 -1.17
CA ILE A 509 -41.93 23.53 -0.73
C ILE A 509 -40.41 23.71 -0.49
N GLU A 510 -39.78 24.53 -1.34
CA GLU A 510 -38.55 25.27 -1.02
C GLU A 510 -38.85 26.31 0.05
N LEU A 511 -37.90 26.61 0.95
CA LEU A 511 -37.64 27.99 1.39
C LEU A 511 -36.25 28.07 2.05
N ALA A 512 -35.60 29.19 1.73
CA ALA A 512 -34.22 29.54 1.96
C ALA A 512 -33.94 30.18 3.34
N ASP A 513 -32.65 30.47 3.52
CA ASP A 513 -32.03 31.49 4.38
C ASP A 513 -31.78 31.18 5.87
N GLY A 514 -30.49 31.25 6.25
CA GLY A 514 -30.02 31.40 7.64
C GLY A 514 -30.15 32.85 8.13
N PRO A 515 -29.23 33.40 8.94
CA PRO A 515 -28.39 32.84 10.01
C PRO A 515 -28.68 33.54 11.36
N ARG A 516 -28.38 32.95 12.53
CA ARG A 516 -28.26 33.71 13.79
C ARG A 516 -27.19 33.16 14.73
N ALA A 517 -26.22 34.02 15.03
CA ALA A 517 -25.30 33.92 16.14
C ALA A 517 -26.02 34.21 17.48
N PHE A 518 -25.57 33.57 18.56
CA PHE A 518 -25.72 34.08 19.92
C PHE A 518 -24.49 33.74 20.77
N SER A 519 -24.15 34.71 21.60
CA SER A 519 -22.96 34.89 22.44
C SER A 519 -23.06 34.25 23.84
N ASN A 520 -21.89 33.91 24.39
CA ASN A 520 -21.41 34.08 25.78
C ASN A 520 -22.37 33.89 26.99
N ASN A 521 -22.02 32.99 27.91
CA ASN A 521 -21.32 33.34 29.17
C ASN A 521 -21.15 32.16 30.15
N ASN A 522 -19.90 32.02 30.62
CA ASN A 522 -19.38 31.63 31.94
C ASN A 522 -20.30 31.01 33.01
N HIS A 523 -19.81 29.95 33.66
CA HIS A 523 -19.66 29.94 35.13
C HIS A 523 -18.47 29.06 35.55
N ALA A 524 -17.54 29.69 36.28
CA ALA A 524 -16.43 29.07 36.98
C ALA A 524 -16.91 28.39 38.29
N LEU A 525 -16.24 27.32 38.69
CA LEU A 525 -16.23 26.83 40.07
C LEU A 525 -14.78 26.67 40.54
N ILE A 526 -14.40 27.47 41.53
CA ILE A 526 -13.12 27.46 42.26
C ILE A 526 -13.33 26.67 43.55
N ILE A 527 -12.46 25.70 43.88
CA ILE A 527 -12.02 25.35 45.26
C ILE A 527 -10.54 24.87 45.19
N PRO A 528 -9.66 25.18 46.18
CA PRO A 528 -8.22 25.35 45.97
C PRO A 528 -7.31 24.27 46.60
N GLY A 529 -6.04 24.28 46.15
CA GLY A 529 -4.88 24.19 47.05
C GLY A 529 -4.07 22.87 47.09
N ALA A 530 -2.86 22.90 46.52
CA ALA A 530 -1.61 22.57 47.21
C ALA A 530 -0.39 22.82 46.29
N LEU A 531 0.33 23.91 46.57
CA LEU A 531 1.68 24.20 46.06
C LEU A 531 2.71 23.35 46.82
N LEU A 532 3.73 22.85 46.12
CA LEU A 532 5.02 22.45 46.72
C LEU A 532 6.18 23.09 45.94
N PRO A 533 7.30 23.45 46.61
CA PRO A 533 8.17 24.55 46.19
C PRO A 533 9.43 24.13 45.43
N GLU A 534 9.95 25.05 44.61
CA GLU A 534 11.28 25.02 44.02
C GLU A 534 12.37 24.95 45.11
N GLN A 535 13.34 24.05 44.96
CA GLN A 535 14.53 24.04 45.81
C GLN A 535 15.59 25.00 45.24
N ARG A 536 15.96 25.99 46.06
CA ARG A 536 17.10 26.90 45.83
C ARG A 536 18.24 26.50 46.77
N ASP A 537 19.47 26.64 46.31
CA ASP A 537 20.64 26.45 47.17
C ASP A 537 20.79 27.60 48.19
N ALA A 538 21.65 27.39 49.20
CA ALA A 538 21.85 28.31 50.32
C ALA A 538 22.48 29.67 49.94
N GLN A 539 22.65 29.97 48.64
CA GLN A 539 23.06 31.28 48.14
C GLN A 539 22.19 31.82 46.99
N GLY A 540 21.03 31.20 46.71
CA GLY A 540 19.98 31.77 45.87
C GLY A 540 20.27 31.80 44.36
N ARG A 541 21.11 30.91 43.82
CA ARG A 541 21.39 30.82 42.37
C ARG A 541 20.66 29.64 41.71
N SER A 542 20.14 29.85 40.51
CA SER A 542 19.63 28.78 39.63
C SER A 542 20.81 28.21 38.82
N GLN A 543 21.10 26.91 38.95
CA GLN A 543 22.13 26.24 38.15
C GLN A 543 21.50 25.60 36.91
N GLY A 544 21.81 26.16 35.74
CA GLY A 544 21.68 25.46 34.46
C GLY A 544 22.89 24.57 34.19
N TYR A 545 22.67 23.33 33.77
CA TYR A 545 23.73 22.48 33.24
C TYR A 545 23.64 22.41 31.71
N LEU A 546 24.67 22.97 31.07
CA LEU A 546 24.98 22.85 29.65
C LEU A 546 25.83 21.59 29.46
N VAL A 547 25.37 20.59 28.70
CA VAL A 547 26.22 19.47 28.27
C VAL A 547 26.46 19.58 26.77
N ARG A 548 27.67 20.02 26.41
CA ARG A 548 28.27 19.87 25.08
C ARG A 548 28.47 18.37 24.79
N ARG A 549 27.98 17.86 23.66
CA ARG A 549 28.48 16.61 23.05
C ARG A 549 29.11 16.92 21.69
N GLN A 550 30.37 16.53 21.54
CA GLN A 550 31.04 16.35 20.25
C GLN A 550 30.74 14.95 19.68
N PRO A 551 30.92 14.74 18.35
CA PRO A 551 30.18 13.74 17.60
C PRO A 551 30.94 12.42 17.48
N HIS A 552 30.25 11.29 17.66
CA HIS A 552 30.66 10.02 17.08
C HIS A 552 29.46 9.12 16.75
N GLN A 553 29.42 8.75 15.47
CA GLN A 553 29.02 7.48 14.85
C GLN A 553 27.66 6.84 15.20
N GLY A 554 26.76 6.97 14.23
CA GLY A 554 25.89 5.92 13.68
C GLY A 554 25.23 4.95 14.66
N PHE A 555 23.94 5.19 14.97
CA PHE A 555 23.04 4.12 15.37
C PHE A 555 21.61 4.36 14.88
N VAL A 556 21.17 3.36 14.12
CA VAL A 556 19.82 2.92 13.74
C VAL A 556 18.74 3.24 14.78
N SER A 557 17.66 3.91 14.39
CA SER A 557 16.44 4.06 15.19
C SER A 557 15.48 2.89 14.94
N GLN A 558 15.51 1.90 15.83
CA GLN A 558 14.37 1.03 16.09
C GLN A 558 13.41 1.75 17.06
N LEU A 559 12.14 1.87 16.68
CA LEU A 559 10.93 2.07 17.51
C LEU A 559 11.08 2.74 18.89
N GLY A 560 10.50 3.94 19.02
CA GLY A 560 10.27 4.59 20.32
C GLY A 560 8.97 5.40 20.34
N LEU A 561 7.85 4.73 20.64
CA LEU A 561 6.62 5.38 21.09
C LEU A 561 6.91 6.14 22.42
N PRO A 562 6.42 7.37 22.63
CA PRO A 562 6.48 8.01 23.94
C PRO A 562 5.50 7.34 24.91
N THR A 563 6.06 6.75 25.97
CA THR A 563 5.33 6.25 27.14
C THR A 563 4.60 7.40 27.84
N VAL A 564 3.28 7.51 27.66
CA VAL A 564 2.44 8.35 28.53
C VAL A 564 2.12 7.60 29.83
N ILE A 565 2.35 8.31 30.92
CA ILE A 565 2.31 7.91 32.33
C ILE A 565 0.92 7.40 32.74
N ILE A 566 0.84 6.16 33.25
CA ILE A 566 -0.24 5.72 34.16
C ILE A 566 0.21 6.07 35.58
N LYS A 567 -0.36 7.13 36.17
CA LYS A 567 -0.40 7.32 37.62
C LYS A 567 -1.77 6.86 38.12
N GLY A 568 -1.80 5.93 39.09
CA GLY A 568 -2.90 5.88 40.06
C GLY A 568 -3.66 4.56 40.24
N LEU A 569 -2.99 3.42 40.35
CA LEU A 569 -3.45 2.31 41.20
C LEU A 569 -2.33 1.98 42.20
N GLN A 570 -2.17 2.84 43.21
CA GLN A 570 -1.45 2.52 44.44
C GLN A 570 -2.48 2.32 45.55
N GLY A 571 -2.63 1.08 45.96
CA GLY A 571 -3.52 0.70 47.04
C GLY A 571 -3.46 -0.80 47.24
N LEU A 572 -2.29 -1.33 47.58
CA LEU A 572 -2.08 -2.48 48.47
C LEU A 572 -0.60 -2.88 48.44
N VAL A 573 -0.09 -3.21 49.62
CA VAL A 573 1.29 -3.58 49.97
C VAL A 573 2.25 -2.40 50.15
N GLY A 574 2.19 -1.82 51.35
CA GLY A 574 3.17 -0.86 51.84
C GLY A 574 4.49 -1.53 52.21
N LEU A 575 5.58 -0.84 51.89
CA LEU A 575 6.86 -0.94 52.60
C LEU A 575 7.53 0.45 52.58
N SER A 576 8.20 0.73 53.70
CA SER A 576 8.63 2.04 54.19
C SER A 576 9.88 2.62 53.52
N SER A 577 10.08 3.90 53.82
CA SER A 577 11.13 4.84 53.44
C SER A 577 12.58 4.45 53.80
N ASN A 578 13.49 5.21 53.17
CA ASN A 578 14.92 5.41 53.46
C ASN A 578 15.90 4.39 52.90
N SER A 579 16.62 4.79 51.84
CA SER A 579 18.08 4.70 51.69
C SER A 579 18.49 5.24 50.31
N ALA A 580 19.23 6.35 50.28
CA ALA A 580 19.99 6.75 49.11
C ALA A 580 21.17 5.77 48.97
N VAL A 581 21.25 5.06 47.85
CA VAL A 581 22.41 4.23 47.49
C VAL A 581 22.80 4.60 46.07
N GLU A 582 23.92 5.31 45.97
CA GLU A 582 24.74 5.40 44.76
C GLU A 582 25.06 3.98 44.28
N LEU A 583 24.67 3.63 43.05
CA LEU A 583 25.04 2.36 42.42
C LEU A 583 25.69 2.65 41.08
N GLU A 584 27.03 2.60 41.10
CA GLU A 584 27.83 2.17 39.96
C GLU A 584 27.15 0.98 39.27
N ARG A 585 27.01 1.05 37.95
CA ARG A 585 26.43 -0.02 37.13
C ARG A 585 27.32 -1.26 37.19
N LYS A 586 27.05 -2.16 38.14
CA LYS A 586 27.34 -3.59 38.02
C LYS A 586 26.03 -4.34 37.78
N PRO A 587 25.99 -5.32 36.86
CA PRO A 587 24.76 -6.03 36.53
C PRO A 587 24.39 -6.97 37.68
N VAL A 588 23.27 -6.71 38.35
CA VAL A 588 22.64 -7.66 39.28
C VAL A 588 21.81 -8.64 38.45
N LYS A 589 22.23 -9.92 38.41
CA LYS A 589 21.37 -11.04 38.00
C LYS A 589 20.25 -11.16 39.04
N LYS A 590 19.00 -10.92 38.64
CA LYS A 590 17.82 -11.40 39.37
C LYS A 590 17.17 -12.47 38.51
N ASP A 591 17.18 -13.70 39.00
CA ASP A 591 16.51 -14.84 38.40
C ASP A 591 14.98 -14.65 38.47
N LEU A 592 14.32 -14.58 37.32
CA LEU A 592 12.87 -14.61 37.20
C LEU A 592 12.42 -16.07 37.14
N LEU A 593 11.72 -16.52 38.20
CA LEU A 593 11.04 -17.82 38.24
C LEU A 593 9.78 -17.77 37.39
N VAL A 594 9.71 -18.57 36.32
CA VAL A 594 8.49 -18.81 35.54
C VAL A 594 8.01 -20.23 35.79
N SER A 595 6.76 -20.38 36.24
CA SER A 595 6.10 -21.68 36.44
C SER A 595 5.03 -21.89 35.37
N ILE A 596 5.06 -23.03 34.69
CA ILE A 596 4.03 -23.45 33.71
C ILE A 596 3.51 -24.82 34.15
N ASN A 597 2.19 -24.94 34.34
CA ASN A 597 1.50 -26.17 34.78
C ASN A 597 2.08 -26.81 36.06
N GLY A 598 2.48 -26.00 37.04
CA GLY A 598 2.82 -26.48 38.39
C GLY A 598 4.15 -27.23 38.51
N LYS A 599 5.05 -27.14 37.52
CA LYS A 599 6.44 -27.62 37.65
C LYS A 599 7.44 -26.48 37.48
N ASN A 600 8.36 -26.36 38.43
CA ASN A 600 9.46 -25.40 38.38
C ASN A 600 10.58 -25.95 37.49
N ILE A 601 11.06 -25.14 36.54
CA ILE A 601 12.17 -25.51 35.65
C ILE A 601 13.42 -24.73 36.09
N HIS A 602 14.48 -25.45 36.45
CA HIS A 602 15.80 -24.87 36.75
C HIS A 602 16.78 -25.23 35.62
N GLY A 603 17.46 -24.24 35.04
CA GLY A 603 18.55 -24.45 34.08
C GLY A 603 19.10 -23.14 33.49
N PRO A 604 20.40 -23.04 33.19
CA PRO A 604 21.06 -21.79 32.82
C PRO A 604 21.03 -21.57 31.30
N HIS A 605 19.88 -21.17 30.74
CA HIS A 605 19.80 -20.76 29.33
C HIS A 605 18.97 -19.48 29.21
N ALA A 606 19.53 -18.47 28.53
CA ALA A 606 18.90 -17.18 28.31
C ALA A 606 17.78 -17.33 27.25
N TYR A 607 16.55 -17.06 27.65
CA TYR A 607 15.40 -17.02 26.76
C TYR A 607 15.08 -15.58 26.39
N HIS A 608 14.79 -15.31 25.13
CA HIS A 608 14.09 -14.08 24.73
C HIS A 608 12.58 -14.36 24.71
N SER A 609 11.82 -13.51 25.39
CA SER A 609 10.38 -13.40 25.20
C SER A 609 10.07 -12.14 24.40
N TYR A 610 9.21 -12.27 23.39
CA TYR A 610 8.61 -11.13 22.71
C TYR A 610 7.13 -11.40 22.45
N TYR A 611 6.37 -10.31 22.34
CA TYR A 611 4.93 -10.32 22.23
C TYR A 611 4.52 -10.21 20.76
N ARG A 612 3.74 -11.18 20.28
CA ARG A 612 3.16 -11.18 18.92
C ARG A 612 1.79 -11.83 18.97
N ASP A 613 0.80 -11.23 18.30
CA ASP A 613 -0.56 -11.77 18.14
C ASP A 613 -1.26 -12.18 19.46
N GLY A 614 -1.00 -11.45 20.56
CA GLY A 614 -1.63 -11.72 21.86
C GLY A 614 -1.04 -12.89 22.66
N TYR A 615 0.08 -13.48 22.22
CA TYR A 615 0.77 -14.57 22.93
C TYR A 615 2.25 -14.26 23.20
N ILE A 616 2.79 -14.83 24.29
CA ILE A 616 4.21 -14.75 24.64
C ILE A 616 4.93 -15.92 23.98
N HIS A 617 5.82 -15.61 23.03
CA HIS A 617 6.70 -16.60 22.41
C HIS A 617 8.03 -16.66 23.15
N VAL A 618 8.48 -17.86 23.49
CA VAL A 618 9.77 -18.11 24.15
C VAL A 618 10.61 -18.98 23.23
N SER A 619 11.77 -18.48 22.80
CA SER A 619 12.71 -19.24 21.94
C SER A 619 14.06 -19.43 22.63
N ASN A 620 14.68 -20.59 22.41
CA ASN A 620 15.99 -20.95 22.95
C ASN A 620 17.06 -20.74 21.87
N LEU A 621 18.07 -19.92 22.15
CA LEU A 621 19.22 -19.71 21.27
C LEU A 621 20.20 -20.88 21.44
N GLY A 622 20.01 -21.93 20.64
CA GLY A 622 21.03 -22.97 20.49
C GLY A 622 20.48 -24.37 20.23
N ALA A 623 19.88 -24.60 19.06
CA ALA A 623 19.89 -25.91 18.38
C ALA A 623 19.33 -25.75 16.95
N ASN A 624 20.14 -26.09 15.95
CA ASN A 624 19.72 -26.30 14.57
C ASN A 624 18.86 -27.57 14.47
N SER A 625 17.57 -27.48 14.80
CA SER A 625 16.52 -28.37 14.29
C SER A 625 15.17 -27.95 14.88
N VAL A 626 14.29 -27.34 14.07
CA VAL A 626 12.88 -27.22 14.44
C VAL A 626 12.17 -28.46 13.90
N ARG A 627 11.78 -29.39 14.79
CA ARG A 627 10.67 -30.30 14.49
C ARG A 627 9.38 -29.66 15.03
N PRO A 628 8.30 -29.57 14.25
CA PRO A 628 7.01 -29.16 14.78
C PRO A 628 6.48 -30.24 15.73
N LEU A 629 6.23 -29.89 16.99
CA LEU A 629 5.37 -30.68 17.87
C LEU A 629 3.92 -30.42 17.42
N HIS A 630 3.32 -31.38 16.72
CA HIS A 630 1.89 -31.41 16.47
C HIS A 630 1.14 -31.51 17.81
N LEU A 631 0.37 -30.47 18.15
CA LEU A 631 -0.68 -30.56 19.17
C LEU A 631 -2.04 -30.64 18.45
N GLU A 632 -2.54 -31.86 18.25
CA GLU A 632 -3.96 -32.13 18.02
C GLU A 632 -4.73 -31.86 19.32
N ALA A 633 -5.05 -30.60 19.62
CA ALA A 633 -6.02 -30.26 20.66
C ALA A 633 -6.53 -28.81 20.50
N ASN A 634 -7.63 -28.65 19.77
CA ASN A 634 -8.86 -27.93 20.21
C ASN A 634 -9.62 -27.27 19.06
N LYS A 635 -10.31 -28.09 18.24
CA LYS A 635 -11.45 -27.66 17.41
C LYS A 635 -12.58 -26.99 18.23
N ARG A 636 -12.59 -27.14 19.57
CA ARG A 636 -13.55 -26.49 20.49
C ARG A 636 -13.21 -25.05 20.89
N ASN A 637 -11.92 -24.68 20.93
CA ASN A 637 -11.53 -23.31 21.29
C ASN A 637 -11.65 -22.36 20.09
N TYR A 638 -11.51 -22.88 18.87
CA TYR A 638 -11.73 -22.11 17.64
C TYR A 638 -13.20 -21.66 17.49
N ARG A 639 -14.17 -22.51 17.85
CA ARG A 639 -15.60 -22.14 17.87
C ARG A 639 -15.93 -21.07 18.91
N ARG A 640 -15.32 -21.12 20.11
CA ARG A 640 -15.53 -20.07 21.13
C ARG A 640 -14.94 -18.71 20.75
N LEU A 641 -13.86 -18.69 19.96
CA LEU A 641 -13.30 -17.46 19.40
C LEU A 641 -14.18 -16.86 18.29
N LEU A 642 -14.86 -17.70 17.50
CA LEU A 642 -15.85 -17.26 16.51
C LEU A 642 -17.14 -16.75 17.16
N ASP A 643 -17.62 -17.42 18.22
CA ASP A 643 -18.80 -16.97 18.98
C ASP A 643 -18.57 -15.65 19.73
N ALA A 644 -17.33 -15.38 20.17
CA ALA A 644 -16.97 -14.11 20.80
C ALA A 644 -16.83 -12.95 19.80
N LYS A 645 -16.49 -13.23 18.52
CA LYS A 645 -16.43 -12.22 17.44
C LYS A 645 -17.79 -11.90 16.81
N ALA A 646 -18.74 -12.83 16.86
CA ALA A 646 -20.08 -12.65 16.31
C ALA A 646 -20.95 -11.57 17.01
N ASN A 647 -20.50 -11.05 18.17
CA ASN A 647 -21.21 -9.99 18.90
C ASN A 647 -20.80 -8.55 18.52
N ASN A 648 -19.84 -8.37 17.60
CA ASN A 648 -19.59 -7.07 16.96
C ASN A 648 -20.22 -7.07 15.56
N GLN A 649 -21.24 -6.24 15.35
CA GLN A 649 -22.10 -6.21 14.16
C GLN A 649 -21.42 -5.75 12.84
N ASP A 650 -20.09 -5.61 12.76
CA ASP A 650 -19.40 -5.08 11.58
C ASP A 650 -18.18 -5.90 11.08
N ASP A 651 -17.96 -7.13 11.58
CA ASP A 651 -16.93 -8.01 11.01
C ASP A 651 -17.43 -8.78 9.77
N ASP A 652 -17.63 -8.04 8.66
CA ASP A 652 -17.91 -8.62 7.33
C ASP A 652 -16.81 -9.60 6.86
N TYR A 653 -15.61 -9.50 7.46
CA TYR A 653 -14.47 -10.38 7.18
C TYR A 653 -14.69 -11.82 7.64
N VAL A 654 -15.34 -12.02 8.80
CA VAL A 654 -15.60 -13.36 9.37
C VAL A 654 -16.81 -14.01 8.69
N ARG A 655 -17.81 -13.21 8.26
CA ARG A 655 -18.94 -13.72 7.48
C ARG A 655 -18.53 -14.16 6.07
N MET A 656 -17.53 -13.52 5.46
CA MET A 656 -17.00 -13.98 4.17
C MET A 656 -16.31 -15.34 4.25
N GLU A 657 -15.57 -15.64 5.31
CA GLU A 657 -14.93 -16.96 5.48
C GLU A 657 -15.95 -18.11 5.61
N MET A 658 -17.08 -17.88 6.27
CA MET A 658 -18.12 -18.92 6.43
C MET A 658 -18.96 -19.14 5.16
N VAL A 659 -19.11 -18.14 4.28
CA VAL A 659 -19.81 -18.29 2.98
C VAL A 659 -18.88 -18.83 1.89
N ALA A 660 -17.56 -18.79 2.13
CA ALA A 660 -16.57 -19.31 1.22
C ALA A 660 -16.52 -20.85 1.21
N GLU A 661 -16.77 -21.53 2.34
CA GLU A 661 -16.66 -22.99 2.43
C GLU A 661 -17.67 -23.74 1.53
N ASP A 662 -18.83 -23.16 1.24
CA ASP A 662 -19.85 -23.75 0.34
C ASP A 662 -19.74 -23.32 -1.14
N ASN A 663 -18.86 -22.37 -1.48
CA ASN A 663 -18.78 -21.77 -2.84
C ASN A 663 -17.51 -22.14 -3.65
N VAL A 664 -16.60 -22.96 -3.09
CA VAL A 664 -15.32 -23.27 -3.76
C VAL A 664 -15.48 -24.22 -4.96
N ALA A 665 -16.59 -24.96 -5.05
CA ALA A 665 -16.68 -26.13 -5.94
C ALA A 665 -17.10 -25.86 -7.41
N THR A 666 -17.39 -24.61 -7.84
CA THR A 666 -17.98 -24.38 -9.18
C THR A 666 -17.43 -23.19 -9.98
N GLY A 667 -16.38 -22.53 -9.51
CA GLY A 667 -15.77 -21.39 -10.20
C GLY A 667 -15.16 -21.74 -11.57
N ARG A 668 -15.52 -20.98 -12.61
CA ARG A 668 -14.96 -21.09 -13.97
C ARG A 668 -14.01 -19.95 -14.33
N VAL A 669 -14.25 -18.76 -13.76
CA VAL A 669 -13.44 -17.55 -13.98
C VAL A 669 -12.84 -17.11 -12.66
N PHE A 670 -11.52 -17.09 -12.58
CA PHE A 670 -10.74 -16.62 -11.43
C PHE A 670 -10.04 -15.31 -11.78
N PHE A 671 -9.66 -14.53 -10.76
CA PHE A 671 -9.00 -13.24 -10.93
C PHE A 671 -7.75 -13.14 -10.05
N ALA A 672 -6.63 -12.75 -10.65
CA ALA A 672 -5.41 -12.43 -9.93
C ALA A 672 -4.79 -11.13 -10.45
N GLY A 673 -3.95 -10.52 -9.62
CA GLY A 673 -3.34 -9.23 -9.87
C GLY A 673 -3.20 -8.44 -8.57
N GLU A 674 -2.57 -7.26 -8.62
CA GLU A 674 -2.46 -6.43 -7.42
C GLU A 674 -3.81 -5.90 -6.93
N HIS A 675 -4.77 -5.67 -7.85
CA HIS A 675 -6.14 -5.27 -7.53
C HIS A 675 -7.01 -6.38 -6.90
N THR A 676 -6.45 -7.56 -6.63
CA THR A 676 -7.17 -8.72 -6.09
C THR A 676 -6.69 -9.13 -4.70
N THR A 677 -6.05 -8.21 -3.99
CA THR A 677 -5.62 -8.38 -2.58
C THR A 677 -6.02 -7.15 -1.76
N PRO A 678 -6.68 -7.33 -0.60
CA PRO A 678 -7.09 -6.21 0.25
C PRO A 678 -5.95 -5.43 0.92
N THR A 679 -4.74 -6.01 1.00
CA THR A 679 -3.65 -5.46 1.83
C THR A 679 -2.35 -5.19 1.09
N ASN A 680 -2.17 -5.71 -0.12
CA ASN A 680 -0.94 -5.51 -0.90
C ASN A 680 -1.30 -5.04 -2.32
N PHE A 681 -2.40 -4.28 -2.44
CA PHE A 681 -2.78 -3.64 -3.69
C PHE A 681 -1.70 -2.65 -4.12
N ALA A 682 -1.69 -2.28 -5.40
CA ALA A 682 -0.68 -1.41 -6.01
C ALA A 682 0.76 -1.97 -6.10
N SER A 683 1.03 -3.18 -5.62
CA SER A 683 2.40 -3.68 -5.49
C SER A 683 2.73 -4.88 -6.40
N VAL A 684 4.01 -5.01 -6.76
CA VAL A 684 4.51 -6.18 -7.52
C VAL A 684 4.38 -7.48 -6.71
N HIS A 685 4.67 -7.43 -5.40
CA HIS A 685 4.53 -8.58 -4.51
C HIS A 685 3.06 -9.00 -4.35
N GLY A 686 2.13 -8.05 -4.29
CA GLY A 686 0.69 -8.34 -4.29
C GLY A 686 0.26 -9.11 -5.53
N ALA A 687 0.68 -8.66 -6.71
CA ALA A 687 0.41 -9.36 -7.96
C ALA A 687 1.01 -10.78 -8.00
N LEU A 688 2.24 -10.97 -7.54
CA LEU A 688 2.90 -12.28 -7.45
C LEU A 688 2.12 -13.22 -6.50
N MET A 689 1.76 -12.74 -5.31
CA MET A 689 1.08 -13.54 -4.29
C MET A 689 -0.30 -13.98 -4.74
N THR A 690 -1.09 -13.09 -5.34
CA THR A 690 -2.44 -13.42 -5.81
C THR A 690 -2.41 -14.43 -6.96
N GLY A 691 -1.41 -14.35 -7.85
CA GLY A 691 -1.18 -15.35 -8.89
C GLY A 691 -0.98 -16.76 -8.31
N ARG A 692 -0.08 -16.90 -7.33
CA ARG A 692 0.15 -18.17 -6.63
C ARG A 692 -1.07 -18.65 -5.85
N ARG A 693 -1.76 -17.74 -5.17
CA ARG A 693 -2.97 -18.03 -4.38
C ARG A 693 -4.07 -18.62 -5.26
N GLU A 694 -4.40 -17.97 -6.37
CA GLU A 694 -5.49 -18.44 -7.24
C GLU A 694 -5.11 -19.72 -7.99
N ALA A 695 -3.84 -19.89 -8.38
CA ALA A 695 -3.34 -21.16 -8.89
C ALA A 695 -3.54 -22.32 -7.89
N ALA A 696 -3.20 -22.12 -6.62
CA ALA A 696 -3.41 -23.11 -5.58
C ALA A 696 -4.90 -23.45 -5.39
N LYS A 697 -5.79 -22.44 -5.41
CA LYS A 697 -7.24 -22.64 -5.35
C LYS A 697 -7.75 -23.45 -6.55
N ILE A 698 -7.31 -23.14 -7.77
CA ILE A 698 -7.69 -23.88 -8.98
C ILE A 698 -7.21 -25.34 -8.90
N ALA A 699 -5.97 -25.58 -8.48
CA ALA A 699 -5.44 -26.93 -8.31
C ALA A 699 -6.20 -27.73 -7.25
N GLN A 700 -6.59 -27.08 -6.14
CA GLN A 700 -7.43 -27.71 -5.11
C GLN A 700 -8.83 -28.05 -5.64
N ASN A 701 -9.44 -27.16 -6.42
CA ASN A 701 -10.76 -27.38 -7.03
C ASN A 701 -10.76 -28.58 -7.99
N PHE A 702 -9.66 -28.85 -8.69
CA PHE A 702 -9.57 -30.05 -9.54
C PHE A 702 -9.32 -31.36 -8.78
N ARG A 703 -8.95 -31.29 -7.49
CA ARG A 703 -8.74 -32.46 -6.62
C ARG A 703 -9.96 -32.82 -5.79
N ALA A 704 -10.84 -31.84 -5.54
CA ALA A 704 -12.15 -32.03 -4.92
C ALA A 704 -13.10 -32.74 -5.89
#